data_AF-A0A1P8WEY8-F1
#
_entry.id   AF-A0A1P8WEY8-F1
#
_cell.length_a   1.000
_cell.length_b   1.000
_cell.length_c   1.000
_cell.angle_alpha   90.00
_cell.angle_beta   90.00
_cell.angle_gamma   90.00
#
_symmetry.space_group_name_H-M   'P 1'
#
loop_
_entity.id
_entity.type
_entity.pdbx_description
1 polymer ?
#
loop_
_entity_poly.entity_id
_entity_poly.type
_entity_poly.pdbx_seq_one_letter_code
_entity_poly.pdbx_strand_id
1 'polypeptide(L)'
;MPTVLPRPVSARLLVVCCCLAASLQPARADEREQFFEKQIRPLLIDNCVSCHGPDKQEGDLRLDSRQQMLVGTNDVDALVKPGHADESRLLQVIQYSEDDTQMPPKAKLSDRQIDLVRHWISEGAVWPEAHDFGAANAVDVNAWQQHWAFQPIADPPIPEIPGAAQHPIDRFVRQRLMAEGISPSRPADGRTLVRRLSYAIIGLPPTLDDLNAVDGLDDDAALQNWLTQYTDRLLATPQFGERWARYWLDIARYADTKGYVFQEDRNYKDAWRYREWVIKSLNDDMPYDEFLTRQIAADRMAGSDDPVQLAAMGFLTLGRRFLNNKHDIIDDRIDVLSRGTMAMTVACARCHDHKFDPIPTADYYSLYGVFASSHEPKEGKSPLQLADLPKPHEPYVFVRGGAGNRGPKVSRHFLTALSEGEPAPFTDGSGRLELAKEIASPQNPLTARVAVNRVWLRLFGHGLVDSPSDFGVRTSPPSHPELLDHLATYFINHNWSRKAVIRYILQSGTWRQSSAPREDVAQRDPENRLLARMTRRRLDFEAFRDSVLSVAGNLDTTIGGESADITSEPFTNRRTVYAQIDRQNLPGVFRTFDFASPDTHAPKRFETTVPQQALFQLNSPFIMEQARRSADAVADQPDSDAVNNLYQAILKRQPEAQEVAAAAQFLTTATEVVPKGTASSGWHYGYAEITPEMNRVLKFEPFPVFHENRWAGGSKLPDPKLGWCSLSSKGGHAGGDLGRCPDRRWVSDRDCQIRIESTLKHASEKGDGVSGHVISTGQPVQSASAHNKSVNLNVDEVDLKAGDVVDFVIHCGANESFDSFDWKIVIKQSVDGTIVRTWDSVSEFSGARSSDRLSPAAQLAQTLLLTNEFLFVD
;
A
#
# COMPACT_ATOMS: atom_id res chain seq x y z
N MET A 1 -3.24 -2.69 -77.48
CA MET A 1 -4.21 -1.58 -77.38
C MET A 1 -5.56 -2.09 -77.82
N PRO A 2 -6.68 -1.66 -77.21
CA PRO A 2 -6.84 -0.86 -75.99
C PRO A 2 -7.66 -1.65 -74.93
N THR A 3 -7.83 -1.30 -73.65
CA THR A 3 -7.71 -0.05 -72.88
C THR A 3 -7.81 -0.45 -71.39
N VAL A 4 -6.81 -0.15 -70.56
CA VAL A 4 -6.75 0.98 -69.59
C VAL A 4 -7.25 0.61 -68.16
N LEU A 5 -6.26 0.64 -67.24
CA LEU A 5 -6.29 0.71 -65.75
C LEU A 5 -6.97 2.02 -65.24
N PRO A 6 -6.98 2.45 -63.94
CA PRO A 6 -6.44 1.91 -62.67
C PRO A 6 -7.38 2.04 -61.43
N ARG A 7 -6.85 1.64 -60.25
CA ARG A 7 -7.30 1.96 -58.88
C ARG A 7 -7.62 3.46 -58.65
N PRO A 8 -8.32 3.76 -57.54
CA PRO A 8 -7.71 4.70 -56.59
C PRO A 8 -7.71 4.22 -55.12
N VAL A 9 -6.72 4.75 -54.42
CA VAL A 9 -6.52 4.78 -52.96
C VAL A 9 -7.45 5.85 -52.37
N SER A 10 -8.01 5.61 -51.17
CA SER A 10 -8.05 6.53 -50.01
C SER A 10 -9.32 6.42 -49.16
N ALA A 11 -9.11 6.00 -47.91
CA ALA A 11 -9.52 6.70 -46.68
C ALA A 11 -11.02 6.88 -46.30
N ARG A 12 -11.31 6.30 -45.11
CA ARG A 12 -11.91 6.91 -43.91
C ARG A 12 -13.34 6.54 -43.49
N LEU A 13 -13.40 6.33 -42.18
CA LEU A 13 -14.53 6.31 -41.23
C LEU A 13 -15.49 5.13 -41.35
N LEU A 14 -15.19 4.06 -40.60
CA LEU A 14 -16.26 3.31 -39.93
C LEU A 14 -16.27 3.69 -38.46
N VAL A 15 -17.38 4.29 -38.06
CA VAL A 15 -17.77 4.63 -36.70
C VAL A 15 -17.81 3.33 -35.88
N VAL A 16 -16.86 3.19 -34.95
CA VAL A 16 -16.95 2.25 -33.84
C VAL A 16 -17.88 2.90 -32.81
N CYS A 17 -19.15 2.50 -32.79
CA CYS A 17 -20.04 2.82 -31.70
C CYS A 17 -21.05 1.69 -31.51
N CYS A 18 -21.28 1.34 -30.25
CA CYS A 18 -22.24 0.35 -29.73
C CYS A 18 -21.79 -1.12 -29.66
N CYS A 19 -20.86 -1.43 -28.75
CA CYS A 19 -20.85 -2.69 -27.96
C CYS A 19 -20.37 -2.41 -26.52
N LEU A 20 -20.89 -1.35 -25.88
CA LEU A 20 -20.50 -0.91 -24.53
C LEU A 20 -21.64 -1.06 -23.50
N ALA A 21 -22.61 -1.94 -23.75
CA ALA A 21 -23.86 -1.99 -22.98
C ALA A 21 -24.17 -3.34 -22.28
N ALA A 22 -23.19 -4.23 -22.09
CA ALA A 22 -23.45 -5.53 -21.43
C ALA A 22 -22.65 -5.80 -20.14
N SER A 23 -21.77 -4.89 -19.69
CA SER A 23 -20.94 -5.09 -18.48
C SER A 23 -21.33 -4.22 -17.28
N LEU A 24 -22.44 -3.47 -17.35
CA LEU A 24 -22.89 -2.56 -16.28
C LEU A 24 -23.95 -3.14 -15.33
N GLN A 25 -24.47 -4.35 -15.59
CA GLN A 25 -25.56 -4.94 -14.80
C GLN A 25 -25.16 -5.45 -13.40
N PRO A 26 -24.03 -6.15 -13.18
CA PRO A 26 -23.70 -6.64 -11.84
C PRO A 26 -23.34 -5.51 -10.87
N ALA A 27 -22.58 -4.49 -11.33
CA ALA A 27 -22.22 -3.33 -10.50
C ALA A 27 -23.44 -2.54 -10.01
N ARG A 28 -24.48 -2.39 -10.85
CA ARG A 28 -25.72 -1.70 -10.46
C ARG A 28 -26.65 -2.56 -9.59
N ALA A 29 -26.53 -3.89 -9.63
CA ALA A 29 -27.24 -4.77 -8.70
C ALA A 29 -26.63 -4.64 -7.30
N ASP A 30 -25.29 -4.71 -7.19
CA ASP A 30 -24.56 -4.54 -5.93
C ASP A 30 -24.80 -3.17 -5.28
N GLU A 31 -24.86 -2.09 -6.08
CA GLU A 31 -25.13 -0.74 -5.55
C GLU A 31 -26.55 -0.61 -4.96
N ARG A 32 -27.56 -1.21 -5.59
CA ARG A 32 -28.95 -1.16 -5.12
C ARG A 32 -29.15 -2.03 -3.87
N GLU A 33 -28.50 -3.17 -3.81
CA GLU A 33 -28.48 -4.01 -2.61
C GLU A 33 -27.75 -3.33 -1.44
N GLN A 34 -26.59 -2.72 -1.70
CA GLN A 34 -25.89 -1.93 -0.69
C GLN A 34 -26.70 -0.72 -0.22
N PHE A 35 -27.46 -0.07 -1.10
CA PHE A 35 -28.35 1.02 -0.71
C PHE A 35 -29.44 0.53 0.25
N PHE A 36 -30.06 -0.61 -0.05
CA PHE A 36 -31.01 -1.24 0.86
C PHE A 36 -30.36 -1.54 2.22
N GLU A 37 -29.21 -2.23 2.24
CA GLU A 37 -28.52 -2.60 3.48
C GLU A 37 -28.09 -1.41 4.33
N LYS A 38 -27.62 -0.31 3.71
CA LYS A 38 -27.07 0.85 4.42
C LYS A 38 -28.12 1.88 4.81
N GLN A 39 -29.20 2.03 4.03
CA GLN A 39 -30.16 3.13 4.18
C GLN A 39 -31.57 2.67 4.56
N ILE A 40 -32.08 1.61 3.92
CA ILE A 40 -33.48 1.18 4.09
C ILE A 40 -33.61 0.18 5.22
N ARG A 41 -32.70 -0.78 5.31
CA ARG A 41 -32.71 -1.83 6.33
C ARG A 41 -32.69 -1.25 7.76
N PRO A 42 -31.80 -0.31 8.11
CA PRO A 42 -31.82 0.30 9.44
C PRO A 42 -33.11 1.10 9.69
N LEU A 43 -33.62 1.79 8.66
CA LEU A 43 -34.85 2.58 8.76
C LEU A 43 -36.07 1.70 9.10
N LEU A 44 -36.21 0.54 8.43
CA LEU A 44 -37.28 -0.43 8.72
C LEU A 44 -37.13 -1.02 10.13
N ILE A 45 -35.91 -1.37 10.56
CA ILE A 45 -35.65 -1.88 11.92
C ILE A 45 -36.09 -0.86 12.98
N ASP A 46 -35.60 0.37 12.84
CA ASP A 46 -35.76 1.39 13.87
C ASP A 46 -37.20 1.89 14.00
N ASN A 47 -37.97 1.89 12.91
CA ASN A 47 -39.26 2.57 12.84
C ASN A 47 -40.46 1.67 12.55
N CYS A 48 -40.26 0.45 12.04
CA CYS A 48 -41.36 -0.39 11.54
C CYS A 48 -41.42 -1.78 12.20
N VAL A 49 -40.27 -2.45 12.33
CA VAL A 49 -40.20 -3.88 12.71
C VAL A 49 -40.70 -4.16 14.13
N SER A 50 -40.61 -3.19 15.05
CA SER A 50 -41.11 -3.39 16.43
C SER A 50 -42.63 -3.62 16.54
N CYS A 51 -43.41 -3.17 15.56
CA CYS A 51 -44.87 -3.39 15.49
C CYS A 51 -45.30 -4.28 14.31
N HIS A 52 -44.47 -4.40 13.27
CA HIS A 52 -44.73 -5.17 12.06
C HIS A 52 -43.59 -6.16 11.75
N GLY A 53 -43.17 -6.90 12.77
CA GLY A 53 -42.09 -7.88 12.74
C GLY A 53 -42.55 -9.25 13.21
N PRO A 54 -41.63 -10.19 13.50
CA PRO A 54 -42.01 -11.55 13.88
C PRO A 54 -42.78 -11.62 15.21
N ASP A 55 -42.38 -10.79 16.18
CA ASP A 55 -42.93 -10.80 17.54
C ASP A 55 -44.28 -10.07 17.66
N LYS A 56 -44.56 -9.14 16.73
CA LYS A 56 -45.77 -8.32 16.73
C LYS A 56 -46.13 -7.94 15.29
N GLN A 57 -47.39 -8.21 14.91
CA GLN A 57 -47.88 -8.10 13.54
C GLN A 57 -49.15 -7.24 13.53
N GLU A 58 -49.00 -5.95 13.82
CA GLU A 58 -50.14 -5.02 13.77
C GLU A 58 -50.69 -4.95 12.34
N GLY A 59 -52.01 -5.06 12.21
CA GLY A 59 -52.68 -5.13 10.90
C GLY A 59 -52.35 -6.40 10.10
N ASP A 60 -51.82 -7.44 10.75
CA ASP A 60 -51.33 -8.68 10.11
C ASP A 60 -50.17 -8.43 9.13
N LEU A 61 -49.47 -7.30 9.24
CA LEU A 61 -48.40 -6.92 8.31
C LEU A 61 -47.00 -7.28 8.82
N ARG A 62 -46.13 -7.68 7.90
CA ARG A 62 -44.71 -7.98 8.12
C ARG A 62 -43.84 -7.11 7.21
N LEU A 63 -43.14 -6.14 7.80
CA LEU A 63 -42.19 -5.25 7.10
C LEU A 63 -40.74 -5.76 7.20
N ASP A 64 -40.59 -6.95 7.76
CA ASP A 64 -39.33 -7.66 7.97
C ASP A 64 -39.18 -8.84 6.97
N SER A 65 -40.13 -8.99 6.04
CA SER A 65 -40.09 -9.97 4.95
C SER A 65 -40.41 -9.31 3.62
N ARG A 66 -39.52 -9.49 2.64
CA ARG A 66 -39.69 -8.98 1.29
C ARG A 66 -40.95 -9.55 0.65
N GLN A 67 -41.16 -10.86 0.78
CA GLN A 67 -42.30 -11.53 0.17
C GLN A 67 -43.62 -10.94 0.70
N GLN A 68 -43.72 -10.75 2.02
CA GLN A 68 -44.90 -10.18 2.66
C GLN A 68 -45.16 -8.73 2.23
N MET A 69 -44.12 -7.92 2.05
CA MET A 69 -44.27 -6.54 1.57
C MET A 69 -44.69 -6.44 0.10
N LEU A 70 -44.27 -7.39 -0.74
CA LEU A 70 -44.55 -7.39 -2.18
C LEU A 70 -45.86 -8.07 -2.57
N VAL A 71 -46.30 -9.04 -1.77
CA VAL A 71 -47.54 -9.80 -2.03
C VAL A 71 -48.69 -9.28 -1.18
N GLY A 72 -48.42 -8.80 0.03
CA GLY A 72 -49.45 -8.51 1.03
C GLY A 72 -49.89 -9.76 1.80
N THR A 73 -50.93 -9.61 2.62
CA THR A 73 -51.59 -10.72 3.34
C THR A 73 -52.96 -11.01 2.73
N ASN A 74 -53.69 -11.98 3.30
CA ASN A 74 -55.04 -12.30 2.80
C ASN A 74 -56.01 -11.12 2.92
N ASP A 75 -55.76 -10.21 3.86
CA ASP A 75 -56.63 -9.07 4.18
C ASP A 75 -56.04 -7.71 3.78
N VAL A 76 -54.78 -7.65 3.33
CA VAL A 76 -54.09 -6.40 2.94
C VAL A 76 -53.30 -6.57 1.65
N ASP A 77 -53.55 -5.72 0.67
CA ASP A 77 -52.80 -5.68 -0.60
C ASP A 77 -51.31 -5.38 -0.42
N ALA A 78 -50.51 -5.66 -1.45
CA ALA A 78 -49.07 -5.38 -1.51
C ALA A 78 -48.72 -3.97 -1.00
N LEU A 79 -47.85 -3.92 0.03
CA LEU A 79 -47.41 -2.66 0.63
C LEU A 79 -46.46 -1.88 -0.27
N VAL A 80 -45.65 -2.60 -1.04
CA VAL A 80 -44.65 -2.04 -1.96
C VAL A 80 -44.89 -2.57 -3.36
N LYS A 81 -45.02 -1.65 -4.31
CA LYS A 81 -45.07 -1.93 -5.75
C LYS A 81 -43.75 -1.51 -6.39
N PRO A 82 -42.85 -2.46 -6.71
CA PRO A 82 -41.54 -2.16 -7.29
C PRO A 82 -41.64 -1.24 -8.52
N GLY A 83 -40.90 -0.13 -8.52
CA GLY A 83 -40.89 0.87 -9.59
C GLY A 83 -42.03 1.90 -9.53
N HIS A 84 -43.03 1.70 -8.65
CA HIS A 84 -44.23 2.53 -8.56
C HIS A 84 -44.41 3.11 -7.15
N ALA A 85 -43.53 4.06 -6.79
CA ALA A 85 -43.47 4.61 -5.44
C ALA A 85 -44.78 5.29 -4.99
N ASP A 86 -45.41 6.08 -5.85
CA ASP A 86 -46.64 6.82 -5.53
C ASP A 86 -47.87 5.89 -5.40
N GLU A 87 -47.81 4.69 -5.97
CA GLU A 87 -48.86 3.66 -5.87
C GLU A 87 -48.64 2.68 -4.71
N SER A 88 -47.52 2.81 -3.98
CA SER A 88 -47.15 1.92 -2.89
C SER A 88 -47.78 2.37 -1.57
N ARG A 89 -48.58 1.50 -0.95
CA ARG A 89 -49.28 1.77 0.31
C ARG A 89 -48.33 2.22 1.42
N LEU A 90 -47.14 1.62 1.49
CA LEU A 90 -46.11 1.99 2.46
C LEU A 90 -45.78 3.48 2.38
N LEU A 91 -45.64 4.03 1.18
CA LEU A 91 -45.26 5.43 1.00
C LEU A 91 -46.40 6.38 1.38
N GLN A 92 -47.65 6.00 1.09
CA GLN A 92 -48.85 6.77 1.41
C GLN A 92 -49.03 6.93 2.93
N VAL A 93 -48.85 5.85 3.69
CA VAL A 93 -49.04 5.86 5.15
C VAL A 93 -47.89 6.55 5.89
N ILE A 94 -46.64 6.50 5.37
CA ILE A 94 -45.50 7.22 5.98
C ILE A 94 -45.43 8.70 5.63
N GLN A 95 -46.05 9.10 4.51
CA GLN A 95 -46.24 10.50 4.17
C GLN A 95 -47.39 11.16 4.93
N TYR A 96 -48.22 10.36 5.59
CA TYR A 96 -49.47 10.79 6.23
C TYR A 96 -50.42 11.41 5.19
N SER A 97 -50.46 10.82 4.01
CA SER A 97 -51.28 11.31 2.89
C SER A 97 -52.74 10.90 3.00
N GLU A 98 -53.09 10.02 3.95
CA GLU A 98 -54.45 9.58 4.23
C GLU A 98 -54.88 9.97 5.65
N ASP A 99 -56.17 10.31 5.79
CA ASP A 99 -56.75 10.80 7.04
C ASP A 99 -56.97 9.67 8.08
N ASP A 100 -57.06 8.40 7.65
CA ASP A 100 -57.49 7.29 8.50
C ASP A 100 -56.37 6.32 8.93
N THR A 101 -55.16 6.40 8.37
CA THR A 101 -54.04 5.51 8.76
C THR A 101 -52.68 6.19 8.57
N GLN A 102 -52.01 6.50 9.68
CA GLN A 102 -50.71 7.16 9.71
C GLN A 102 -49.67 6.31 10.44
N MET A 103 -48.52 6.09 9.81
CA MET A 103 -47.45 5.24 10.35
C MET A 103 -46.08 5.92 10.19
N PRO A 104 -45.16 5.89 11.18
CA PRO A 104 -45.32 5.33 12.52
C PRO A 104 -46.20 6.22 13.43
N PRO A 105 -47.08 5.66 14.27
CA PRO A 105 -48.11 6.43 14.99
C PRO A 105 -47.54 7.40 16.04
N LYS A 106 -46.30 7.19 16.50
CA LYS A 106 -45.65 8.02 17.51
C LYS A 106 -45.02 9.29 16.94
N ALA A 107 -44.48 9.21 15.71
CA ALA A 107 -43.79 10.31 15.06
C ALA A 107 -43.64 10.03 13.57
N LYS A 108 -43.97 11.02 12.74
CA LYS A 108 -43.74 10.97 11.29
C LYS A 108 -42.23 10.88 11.01
N LEU A 109 -41.86 10.07 10.02
CA LEU A 109 -40.49 10.04 9.52
C LEU A 109 -40.07 11.40 8.96
N SER A 110 -38.77 11.71 9.02
CA SER A 110 -38.25 12.93 8.39
C SER A 110 -38.43 12.88 6.87
N ASP A 111 -38.54 14.05 6.22
CA ASP A 111 -38.66 14.13 4.76
C ASP A 111 -37.54 13.37 4.04
N ARG A 112 -36.31 13.46 4.58
CA ARG A 112 -35.16 12.70 4.07
C ARG A 112 -35.37 11.18 4.13
N GLN A 113 -35.94 10.66 5.23
CA GLN A 113 -36.20 9.23 5.38
C GLN A 113 -37.30 8.77 4.41
N ILE A 114 -38.35 9.59 4.24
CA ILE A 114 -39.41 9.34 3.25
C ILE A 114 -38.83 9.34 1.83
N ASP A 115 -37.92 10.27 1.52
CA ASP A 115 -37.24 10.34 0.22
C ASP A 115 -36.38 9.11 -0.04
N LEU A 116 -35.69 8.56 0.97
CA LEU A 116 -34.95 7.31 0.85
C LEU A 116 -35.87 6.14 0.50
N VAL A 117 -37.01 6.01 1.20
CA VAL A 117 -38.00 4.96 0.91
C VAL A 117 -38.59 5.14 -0.50
N ARG A 118 -38.93 6.38 -0.89
CA ARG A 118 -39.42 6.70 -2.23
C ARG A 118 -38.40 6.28 -3.29
N HIS A 119 -37.13 6.67 -3.12
CA HIS A 119 -36.06 6.33 -4.04
C HIS A 119 -35.86 4.81 -4.17
N TRP A 120 -35.85 4.10 -3.05
CA TRP A 120 -35.71 2.64 -3.04
C TRP A 120 -36.84 1.95 -3.81
N ILE A 121 -38.10 2.35 -3.60
CA ILE A 121 -39.24 1.78 -4.31
C ILE A 121 -39.14 2.09 -5.81
N SER A 122 -38.82 3.34 -6.17
CA SER A 122 -38.64 3.76 -7.56
C SER A 122 -37.52 3.00 -8.29
N GLU A 123 -36.43 2.62 -7.60
CA GLU A 123 -35.34 1.80 -8.16
C GLU A 123 -35.67 0.29 -8.22
N GLY A 124 -36.93 -0.09 -7.99
CA GLY A 124 -37.42 -1.46 -8.10
C GLY A 124 -37.49 -2.22 -6.79
N ALA A 125 -37.45 -1.53 -5.64
CA ALA A 125 -37.51 -2.12 -4.31
C ALA A 125 -36.55 -3.32 -4.13
N VAL A 126 -35.32 -3.17 -4.63
CA VAL A 126 -34.30 -4.23 -4.59
C VAL A 126 -34.02 -4.58 -3.13
N TRP A 127 -34.15 -5.86 -2.82
CA TRP A 127 -33.95 -6.46 -1.51
C TRP A 127 -33.39 -7.87 -1.76
N PRO A 128 -32.18 -8.21 -1.28
CA PRO A 128 -31.58 -9.52 -1.48
C PRO A 128 -32.43 -10.64 -0.86
N GLU A 129 -32.94 -11.58 -1.65
CA GLU A 129 -33.92 -12.62 -1.21
C GLU A 129 -33.42 -13.47 -0.03
N ALA A 130 -32.10 -13.65 0.12
CA ALA A 130 -31.52 -14.41 1.23
C ALA A 130 -31.57 -13.68 2.61
N HIS A 131 -32.22 -12.52 2.70
CA HIS A 131 -32.08 -11.60 3.84
C HIS A 131 -33.40 -10.99 4.34
N ASP A 132 -34.49 -11.77 4.32
CA ASP A 132 -35.65 -11.49 5.19
C ASP A 132 -35.15 -11.45 6.64
N PHE A 133 -35.57 -10.43 7.39
CA PHE A 133 -35.11 -10.19 8.76
C PHE A 133 -35.50 -11.33 9.72
N GLY A 134 -36.45 -12.19 9.31
CA GLY A 134 -36.87 -13.41 10.00
C GLY A 134 -36.19 -14.71 9.53
N ALA A 135 -35.38 -14.72 8.46
CA ALA A 135 -34.52 -15.87 8.15
C ALA A 135 -33.36 -16.02 9.17
N ALA A 136 -33.16 -15.01 10.02
CA ALA A 136 -32.34 -15.09 11.21
C ALA A 136 -33.02 -15.80 12.41
N ASN A 137 -34.33 -16.07 12.35
CA ASN A 137 -35.07 -16.68 13.47
C ASN A 137 -35.20 -18.22 13.38
N ALA A 138 -34.44 -18.83 12.48
CA ALA A 138 -33.98 -20.21 12.63
C ALA A 138 -32.45 -20.28 12.59
N VAL A 139 -31.76 -19.24 13.07
CA VAL A 139 -30.38 -19.43 13.53
C VAL A 139 -30.52 -20.35 14.73
N ASP A 140 -30.23 -21.62 14.51
CA ASP A 140 -29.85 -22.50 15.60
C ASP A 140 -28.78 -21.72 16.39
N VAL A 141 -29.12 -21.28 17.60
CA VAL A 141 -28.21 -20.58 18.51
C VAL A 141 -26.98 -21.41 18.84
N ASN A 142 -27.01 -22.70 18.47
CA ASN A 142 -25.91 -23.65 18.54
C ASN A 142 -25.34 -24.02 17.16
N ALA A 143 -25.72 -23.38 16.05
CA ALA A 143 -25.17 -23.65 14.71
C ALA A 143 -23.63 -23.52 14.69
N TRP A 144 -23.10 -22.59 15.49
CA TRP A 144 -21.67 -22.43 15.69
C TRP A 144 -20.99 -23.70 16.24
N GLN A 145 -21.70 -24.50 17.06
CA GLN A 145 -21.21 -25.77 17.62
C GLN A 145 -21.02 -26.85 16.57
N GLN A 146 -21.55 -26.68 15.36
CA GLN A 146 -21.33 -27.58 14.21
C GLN A 146 -20.43 -26.95 13.14
N HIS A 147 -20.14 -25.65 13.26
CA HIS A 147 -19.32 -24.93 12.30
C HIS A 147 -17.86 -25.37 12.42
N TRP A 148 -17.21 -25.62 11.27
CA TRP A 148 -15.87 -26.20 11.16
C TRP A 148 -14.81 -25.46 11.99
N ALA A 149 -14.93 -24.13 12.10
CA ALA A 149 -13.95 -23.31 12.81
C ALA A 149 -13.93 -23.55 14.33
N PHE A 150 -15.07 -23.96 14.90
CA PHE A 150 -15.23 -24.20 16.33
C PHE A 150 -15.11 -25.69 16.70
N GLN A 151 -14.91 -26.57 15.70
CA GLN A 151 -14.59 -27.97 15.97
C GLN A 151 -13.12 -28.11 16.37
N PRO A 152 -12.77 -29.04 17.28
CA PRO A 152 -11.39 -29.43 17.49
C PRO A 152 -10.66 -29.73 16.18
N ILE A 153 -9.36 -29.46 16.13
CA ILE A 153 -8.54 -29.75 14.95
C ILE A 153 -8.46 -31.27 14.79
N ALA A 154 -8.84 -31.78 13.61
CA ALA A 154 -8.75 -33.19 13.28
C ALA A 154 -7.38 -33.56 12.68
N ASP A 155 -7.02 -34.85 12.75
CA ASP A 155 -5.93 -35.44 11.98
C ASP A 155 -6.53 -36.33 10.88
N PRO A 156 -6.92 -35.75 9.72
CA PRO A 156 -7.65 -36.48 8.70
C PRO A 156 -6.76 -37.53 8.02
N PRO A 157 -7.30 -38.72 7.69
CA PRO A 157 -6.53 -39.74 6.99
C PRO A 157 -6.13 -39.23 5.60
N ILE A 158 -4.86 -39.44 5.24
CA ILE A 158 -4.34 -39.02 3.94
C ILE A 158 -5.02 -39.85 2.83
N PRO A 159 -5.64 -39.22 1.81
CA PRO A 159 -6.36 -39.94 0.76
C PRO A 159 -5.49 -40.93 -0.01
N GLU A 160 -6.00 -42.14 -0.25
CA GLU A 160 -5.34 -43.14 -1.09
C GLU A 160 -5.77 -42.96 -2.55
N ILE A 161 -4.90 -42.35 -3.37
CA ILE A 161 -5.18 -42.09 -4.79
C ILE A 161 -4.14 -42.83 -5.66
N PRO A 162 -4.55 -43.81 -6.49
CA PRO A 162 -3.65 -44.54 -7.39
C PRO A 162 -2.90 -43.61 -8.34
N GLY A 163 -1.58 -43.77 -8.42
CA GLY A 163 -0.70 -42.96 -9.29
C GLY A 163 -0.60 -41.48 -8.88
N ALA A 164 -1.01 -41.11 -7.65
CA ALA A 164 -0.75 -39.80 -7.09
C ALA A 164 0.66 -39.67 -6.53
N ALA A 165 1.15 -38.43 -6.48
CA ALA A 165 2.41 -38.11 -5.82
C ALA A 165 2.39 -38.55 -4.35
N GLN A 166 3.57 -38.86 -3.80
CA GLN A 166 3.68 -39.33 -2.42
C GLN A 166 3.34 -38.26 -1.39
N HIS A 167 3.44 -36.98 -1.74
CA HIS A 167 3.25 -35.88 -0.79
C HIS A 167 1.77 -35.77 -0.36
N PRO A 168 1.45 -35.66 0.95
CA PRO A 168 0.05 -35.63 1.40
C PRO A 168 -0.76 -34.45 0.86
N ILE A 169 -0.15 -33.26 0.74
CA ILE A 169 -0.81 -32.08 0.13
C ILE A 169 -1.32 -32.40 -1.27
N ASP A 170 -0.51 -33.08 -2.08
CA ASP A 170 -0.88 -33.42 -3.47
C ASP A 170 -2.06 -34.38 -3.51
N ARG A 171 -2.20 -35.25 -2.50
CA ARG A 171 -3.31 -36.21 -2.40
C ARG A 171 -4.62 -35.53 -2.03
N PHE A 172 -4.63 -34.63 -1.04
CA PHE A 172 -5.82 -33.84 -0.71
C PHE A 172 -6.28 -32.97 -1.89
N VAL A 173 -5.34 -32.29 -2.55
CA VAL A 173 -5.66 -31.45 -3.72
C VAL A 173 -6.17 -32.31 -4.88
N ARG A 174 -5.52 -33.44 -5.16
CA ARG A 174 -5.95 -34.34 -6.24
C ARG A 174 -7.30 -34.98 -5.97
N GLN A 175 -7.65 -35.30 -4.72
CA GLN A 175 -8.99 -35.78 -4.36
C GLN A 175 -10.06 -34.77 -4.78
N ARG A 176 -9.84 -33.49 -4.45
CA ARG A 176 -10.77 -32.41 -4.80
C ARG A 176 -10.86 -32.20 -6.31
N LEU A 177 -9.72 -32.16 -7.00
CA LEU A 177 -9.65 -31.99 -8.46
C LEU A 177 -10.35 -33.14 -9.21
N MET A 178 -10.16 -34.39 -8.76
CA MET A 178 -10.81 -35.56 -9.35
C MET A 178 -12.34 -35.52 -9.21
N ALA A 179 -12.85 -35.02 -8.08
CA ALA A 179 -14.30 -34.85 -7.89
C ALA A 179 -14.92 -33.88 -8.91
N GLU A 180 -14.14 -32.92 -9.42
CA GLU A 180 -14.57 -31.93 -10.43
C GLU A 180 -14.12 -32.29 -11.86
N GLY A 181 -13.50 -33.46 -12.04
CA GLY A 181 -12.98 -33.92 -13.32
C GLY A 181 -11.89 -33.01 -13.92
N ILE A 182 -11.08 -32.37 -13.08
CA ILE A 182 -9.95 -31.52 -13.47
C ILE A 182 -8.64 -32.26 -13.15
N SER A 183 -7.63 -32.13 -14.01
CA SER A 183 -6.29 -32.64 -13.76
C SER A 183 -5.33 -31.53 -13.33
N PRO A 184 -4.33 -31.80 -12.47
CA PRO A 184 -3.30 -30.82 -12.12
C PRO A 184 -2.43 -30.47 -13.33
N SER A 185 -1.85 -29.28 -13.31
CA SER A 185 -0.91 -28.82 -14.32
C SER A 185 0.43 -29.54 -14.20
N ARG A 186 1.17 -29.61 -15.31
CA ARG A 186 2.56 -30.07 -15.29
C ARG A 186 3.41 -29.19 -14.34
N PRO A 187 4.50 -29.72 -13.77
CA PRO A 187 5.48 -28.91 -13.04
C PRO A 187 6.01 -27.75 -13.90
N ALA A 188 6.37 -26.65 -13.25
CA ALA A 188 7.15 -25.57 -13.87
C ALA A 188 8.59 -26.02 -14.11
N ASP A 189 9.30 -25.35 -15.02
CA ASP A 189 10.72 -25.61 -15.25
C ASP A 189 11.60 -25.19 -14.07
N GLY A 190 12.85 -25.67 -14.06
CA GLY A 190 13.80 -25.43 -12.99
C GLY A 190 14.01 -23.94 -12.69
N ARG A 191 14.25 -23.11 -13.71
CA ARG A 191 14.52 -21.67 -13.52
C ARG A 191 13.31 -20.96 -12.91
N THR A 192 12.09 -21.27 -13.36
CA THR A 192 10.85 -20.76 -12.73
C THR A 192 10.75 -21.17 -11.28
N LEU A 193 11.03 -22.44 -10.94
CA LEU A 193 10.97 -22.92 -9.55
C LEU A 193 12.01 -22.26 -8.64
N VAL A 194 13.24 -22.06 -9.12
CA VAL A 194 14.30 -21.34 -8.37
C VAL A 194 13.90 -19.89 -8.12
N ARG A 195 13.43 -19.19 -9.15
CA ARG A 195 12.93 -17.81 -9.03
C ARG A 195 11.77 -17.74 -8.03
N ARG A 196 10.81 -18.66 -8.13
CA ARG A 196 9.65 -18.74 -7.23
C ARG A 196 10.05 -18.99 -5.79
N LEU A 197 10.99 -19.89 -5.53
CA LEU A 197 11.52 -20.18 -4.18
C LEU A 197 12.21 -18.95 -3.58
N SER A 198 13.09 -18.29 -4.34
CA SER A 198 13.82 -17.11 -3.87
C SER A 198 12.86 -15.99 -3.46
N TYR A 199 11.87 -15.65 -4.30
CA TYR A 199 10.89 -14.62 -3.96
C TYR A 199 9.93 -15.03 -2.83
N ALA A 200 9.54 -16.30 -2.76
CA ALA A 200 8.66 -16.80 -1.71
C ALA A 200 9.34 -16.77 -0.33
N ILE A 201 10.63 -17.15 -0.24
CA ILE A 201 11.33 -17.32 1.03
C ILE A 201 12.03 -16.03 1.47
N ILE A 202 12.74 -15.34 0.57
CA ILE A 202 13.58 -14.18 0.92
C ILE A 202 13.16 -12.86 0.23
N GLY A 203 12.26 -12.92 -0.77
CA GLY A 203 11.74 -11.74 -1.46
C GLY A 203 12.74 -11.04 -2.40
N LEU A 204 13.82 -11.72 -2.77
CA LEU A 204 14.87 -11.23 -3.65
C LEU A 204 15.01 -12.12 -4.88
N PRO A 205 15.52 -11.60 -6.01
CA PRO A 205 15.83 -12.44 -7.17
C PRO A 205 16.92 -13.47 -6.84
N PRO A 206 16.89 -14.66 -7.45
CA PRO A 206 17.97 -15.63 -7.30
C PRO A 206 19.26 -15.13 -7.98
N THR A 207 20.39 -15.71 -7.60
CA THR A 207 21.66 -15.45 -8.29
C THR A 207 21.68 -16.13 -9.66
N LEU A 208 22.54 -15.68 -10.59
CA LEU A 208 22.75 -16.38 -11.85
C LEU A 208 23.29 -17.80 -11.63
N ASP A 209 24.17 -17.98 -10.63
CA ASP A 209 24.72 -19.30 -10.30
C ASP A 209 23.63 -20.28 -9.87
N ASP A 210 22.65 -19.83 -9.08
CA ASP A 210 21.50 -20.64 -8.68
C ASP A 210 20.66 -21.09 -9.88
N LEU A 211 20.48 -20.21 -10.86
CA LEU A 211 19.72 -20.51 -12.06
C LEU A 211 20.50 -21.41 -13.03
N ASN A 212 21.80 -21.17 -13.21
CA ASN A 212 22.65 -21.99 -14.07
C ASN A 212 22.83 -23.41 -13.51
N ALA A 213 22.78 -23.56 -12.17
CA ALA A 213 22.88 -24.88 -11.53
C ALA A 213 21.71 -25.82 -11.87
N VAL A 214 20.55 -25.28 -12.24
CA VAL A 214 19.37 -26.11 -12.61
C VAL A 214 19.23 -26.35 -14.11
N ASP A 215 19.91 -25.57 -14.97
CA ASP A 215 19.83 -25.72 -16.44
C ASP A 215 20.34 -27.09 -16.93
N GLY A 216 21.18 -27.78 -16.14
CA GLY A 216 21.73 -29.11 -16.47
C GLY A 216 21.07 -30.28 -15.73
N LEU A 217 19.98 -30.05 -14.98
CA LEU A 217 19.27 -31.08 -14.22
C LEU A 217 18.07 -31.61 -15.00
N ASP A 218 18.33 -32.51 -15.96
CA ASP A 218 17.29 -33.14 -16.79
C ASP A 218 16.50 -34.25 -16.06
N ASP A 219 17.03 -34.75 -14.94
CA ASP A 219 16.37 -35.77 -14.11
C ASP A 219 15.52 -35.13 -13.01
N ASP A 220 14.24 -35.52 -12.94
CA ASP A 220 13.27 -34.98 -11.98
C ASP A 220 13.72 -35.19 -10.53
N ALA A 221 14.31 -36.35 -10.20
CA ALA A 221 14.74 -36.63 -8.84
C ALA A 221 15.95 -35.77 -8.43
N ALA A 222 16.91 -35.58 -9.33
CA ALA A 222 18.04 -34.67 -9.15
C ALA A 222 17.58 -33.22 -8.94
N LEU A 223 16.65 -32.74 -9.77
CA LEU A 223 16.06 -31.41 -9.62
C LEU A 223 15.34 -31.25 -8.28
N GLN A 224 14.55 -32.23 -7.85
CA GLN A 224 13.86 -32.18 -6.55
C GLN A 224 14.81 -32.15 -5.35
N ASN A 225 15.89 -32.94 -5.41
CA ASN A 225 16.91 -32.92 -4.38
C ASN A 225 17.60 -31.55 -4.30
N TRP A 226 17.95 -30.97 -5.45
CA TRP A 226 18.56 -29.64 -5.50
C TRP A 226 17.61 -28.56 -4.96
N LEU A 227 16.33 -28.56 -5.37
CA LEU A 227 15.33 -27.60 -4.90
C LEU A 227 15.10 -27.71 -3.38
N THR A 228 15.18 -28.92 -2.82
CA THR A 228 15.11 -29.14 -1.37
C THR A 228 16.30 -28.51 -0.65
N GLN A 229 17.52 -28.74 -1.15
CA GLN A 229 18.73 -28.11 -0.58
C GLN A 229 18.72 -26.59 -0.72
N TYR A 230 18.21 -26.09 -1.86
CA TYR A 230 18.06 -24.66 -2.09
C TYR A 230 17.08 -24.02 -1.12
N THR A 231 15.93 -24.67 -0.90
CA THR A 231 14.92 -24.26 0.10
C THR A 231 15.54 -24.16 1.48
N ASP A 232 16.32 -25.16 1.90
CA ASP A 232 16.99 -25.17 3.21
C ASP A 232 17.99 -24.04 3.36
N ARG A 233 18.78 -23.79 2.31
CA ARG A 233 19.73 -22.68 2.28
C ARG A 233 19.01 -21.34 2.42
N LEU A 234 17.91 -21.13 1.70
CA LEU A 234 17.11 -19.90 1.76
C LEU A 234 16.44 -19.71 3.12
N LEU A 235 15.89 -20.78 3.73
CA LEU A 235 15.28 -20.72 5.06
C LEU A 235 16.30 -20.43 6.16
N ALA A 236 17.58 -20.72 5.94
CA ALA A 236 18.67 -20.45 6.86
C ALA A 236 19.21 -19.01 6.77
N THR A 237 18.89 -18.24 5.72
CA THR A 237 19.41 -16.88 5.59
C THR A 237 18.65 -15.87 6.46
N PRO A 238 19.30 -14.79 6.94
CA PRO A 238 18.62 -13.74 7.69
C PRO A 238 17.50 -13.02 6.92
N GLN A 239 17.56 -13.03 5.59
CA GLN A 239 16.56 -12.41 4.71
C GLN A 239 15.20 -13.10 4.78
N PHE A 240 15.15 -14.36 5.24
CA PHE A 240 13.89 -15.04 5.55
C PHE A 240 13.06 -14.22 6.56
N GLY A 241 13.67 -13.85 7.69
CA GLY A 241 13.00 -13.09 8.74
C GLY A 241 12.53 -11.73 8.24
N GLU A 242 13.33 -11.01 7.45
CA GLU A 242 12.94 -9.75 6.83
C GLU A 242 11.73 -9.89 5.88
N ARG A 243 11.71 -10.94 5.05
CA ARG A 243 10.62 -11.22 4.11
C ARG A 243 9.32 -11.53 4.85
N TRP A 244 9.39 -12.44 5.81
CA TRP A 244 8.20 -12.94 6.51
C TRP A 244 7.71 -11.98 7.61
N ALA A 245 8.60 -11.17 8.20
CA ALA A 245 8.23 -10.17 9.20
C ALA A 245 7.26 -9.14 8.63
N ARG A 246 7.43 -8.74 7.36
CA ARG A 246 6.57 -7.73 6.74
C ARG A 246 5.09 -8.12 6.80
N TYR A 247 4.78 -9.40 6.58
CA TYR A 247 3.41 -9.90 6.64
C TYR A 247 2.83 -9.88 8.05
N TRP A 248 3.65 -10.18 9.05
CA TRP A 248 3.24 -10.03 10.44
C TRP A 248 3.06 -8.57 10.84
N LEU A 249 3.93 -7.68 10.37
CA LEU A 249 3.87 -6.25 10.70
C LEU A 249 2.63 -5.56 10.11
N ASP A 250 2.09 -6.05 9.00
CA ASP A 250 0.79 -5.61 8.46
C ASP A 250 -0.36 -5.99 9.40
N ILE A 251 -0.35 -7.23 9.90
CA ILE A 251 -1.32 -7.74 10.90
C ILE A 251 -1.22 -6.94 12.20
N ALA A 252 0.00 -6.68 12.65
CA ALA A 252 0.31 -5.92 13.87
C ALA A 252 0.06 -4.41 13.73
N ARG A 253 -0.35 -3.93 12.55
CA ARG A 253 -0.53 -2.50 12.21
C ARG A 253 0.68 -1.64 12.60
N TYR A 254 1.87 -2.15 12.31
CA TYR A 254 3.14 -1.50 12.66
C TYR A 254 3.25 -0.11 12.04
N ALA A 255 3.65 0.86 12.86
CA ALA A 255 4.08 2.18 12.43
C ALA A 255 5.13 2.74 13.37
N ASP A 256 6.00 3.62 12.87
CA ASP A 256 6.95 4.36 13.69
C ASP A 256 6.26 5.55 14.42
N THR A 257 5.01 5.87 14.08
CA THR A 257 4.25 7.00 14.64
C THR A 257 2.90 6.60 15.28
N LYS A 258 2.48 7.39 16.28
CA LYS A 258 1.25 7.25 17.08
C LYS A 258 -0.04 7.66 16.35
N GLY A 259 0.09 8.29 15.18
CA GLY A 259 -0.98 9.06 14.53
C GLY A 259 -1.14 10.46 15.14
N TYR A 260 -2.36 11.01 15.09
CA TYR A 260 -2.65 12.33 15.66
C TYR A 260 -2.70 12.27 17.20
N VAL A 261 -1.80 13.03 17.83
CA VAL A 261 -1.72 13.25 19.29
C VAL A 261 -1.55 14.75 19.56
N PHE A 262 -2.07 15.24 20.67
CA PHE A 262 -2.01 16.67 21.03
C PHE A 262 -0.88 16.91 22.02
N GLN A 263 0.01 17.87 21.74
CA GLN A 263 1.11 18.30 22.65
C GLN A 263 2.10 17.19 23.07
N GLU A 264 2.15 16.08 22.33
CA GLU A 264 3.10 14.98 22.54
C GLU A 264 3.93 14.71 21.28
N ASP A 265 5.09 14.08 21.44
CA ASP A 265 5.85 13.55 20.30
C ASP A 265 5.00 12.50 19.57
N ARG A 266 4.85 12.68 18.25
CA ARG A 266 4.12 11.79 17.36
C ARG A 266 4.89 10.49 17.10
N ASN A 267 6.21 10.48 17.28
CA ASN A 267 7.02 9.29 17.11
C ASN A 267 6.90 8.36 18.33
N TYR A 268 6.91 7.06 18.05
CA TYR A 268 7.17 6.06 19.07
C TYR A 268 8.68 5.98 19.31
N LYS A 269 9.10 6.11 20.57
CA LYS A 269 10.49 5.85 20.95
C LYS A 269 10.83 4.40 20.68
N ASP A 270 11.85 4.15 19.87
CA ASP A 270 12.37 2.82 19.54
C ASP A 270 11.34 1.84 18.96
N ALA A 271 10.32 2.32 18.23
CA ALA A 271 9.33 1.45 17.56
C ALA A 271 9.98 0.35 16.72
N TRP A 272 11.06 0.68 16.00
CA TRP A 272 11.83 -0.23 15.17
C TRP A 272 12.31 -1.48 15.90
N ARG A 273 12.51 -1.44 17.23
CA ARG A 273 12.91 -2.63 18.01
C ARG A 273 11.87 -3.75 17.97
N TYR A 274 10.58 -3.43 17.81
CA TYR A 274 9.56 -4.46 17.59
C TYR A 274 9.74 -5.16 16.25
N ARG A 275 9.98 -4.41 15.17
CA ARG A 275 10.31 -4.99 13.86
C ARG A 275 11.52 -5.92 13.97
N GLU A 276 12.58 -5.49 14.66
CA GLU A 276 13.77 -6.32 14.86
C GLU A 276 13.48 -7.59 15.65
N TRP A 277 12.66 -7.49 16.70
CA TRP A 277 12.25 -8.65 17.47
C TRP A 277 11.44 -9.65 16.62
N VAL A 278 10.55 -9.17 15.75
CA VAL A 278 9.78 -10.01 14.82
C VAL A 278 10.72 -10.69 13.82
N ILE A 279 11.62 -9.94 13.17
CA ILE A 279 12.62 -10.47 12.21
C ILE A 279 13.46 -11.55 12.88
N LYS A 280 14.00 -11.26 14.08
CA LYS A 280 14.83 -12.19 14.83
C LYS A 280 14.06 -13.45 15.22
N SER A 281 12.84 -13.31 15.75
CA SER A 281 12.02 -14.46 16.17
C SER A 281 11.67 -15.39 15.01
N LEU A 282 11.47 -14.84 13.81
CA LEU A 282 11.27 -15.64 12.60
C LEU A 282 12.57 -16.34 12.16
N ASN A 283 13.70 -15.64 12.19
CA ASN A 283 14.99 -16.22 11.82
C ASN A 283 15.44 -17.33 12.77
N ASP A 284 15.20 -17.17 14.06
CA ASP A 284 15.46 -18.18 15.08
C ASP A 284 14.45 -19.34 15.03
N ASP A 285 13.43 -19.24 14.18
CA ASP A 285 12.29 -20.16 14.10
C ASP A 285 11.63 -20.41 15.45
N MET A 286 11.45 -19.33 16.22
CA MET A 286 10.76 -19.37 17.51
C MET A 286 9.40 -20.04 17.32
N PRO A 287 9.03 -21.02 18.17
CA PRO A 287 7.72 -21.65 18.15
C PRO A 287 6.62 -20.58 18.13
N TYR A 288 5.63 -20.75 17.25
CA TYR A 288 4.60 -19.72 17.04
C TYR A 288 3.75 -19.45 18.29
N ASP A 289 3.48 -20.47 19.10
CA ASP A 289 2.84 -20.36 20.41
C ASP A 289 3.67 -19.48 21.37
N GLU A 290 4.99 -19.68 21.45
CA GLU A 290 5.88 -18.82 22.24
C GLU A 290 5.92 -17.39 21.67
N PHE A 291 5.98 -17.25 20.35
CA PHE A 291 5.96 -15.96 19.65
C PHE A 291 4.69 -15.16 19.97
N LEU A 292 3.52 -15.80 19.98
CA LEU A 292 2.28 -15.14 20.40
C LEU A 292 2.30 -14.80 21.89
N THR A 293 2.76 -15.72 22.73
CA THR A 293 2.76 -15.54 24.19
C THR A 293 3.62 -14.35 24.60
N ARG A 294 4.81 -14.20 24.02
CA ARG A 294 5.71 -13.06 24.28
C ARG A 294 5.11 -11.73 23.85
N GLN A 295 4.41 -11.69 22.72
CA GLN A 295 3.78 -10.46 22.25
C GLN A 295 2.65 -9.96 23.17
N ILE A 296 2.05 -10.85 23.96
CA ILE A 296 0.95 -10.52 24.89
C ILE A 296 1.48 -10.27 26.31
N ALA A 297 2.46 -11.06 26.76
CA ALA A 297 2.84 -11.15 28.17
C ALA A 297 4.36 -11.34 28.42
N ALA A 298 5.25 -10.83 27.55
CA ALA A 298 6.71 -10.99 27.74
C ALA A 298 7.24 -10.52 29.11
N ASP A 299 6.61 -9.54 29.74
CA ASP A 299 6.97 -9.07 31.09
C ASP A 299 6.70 -10.10 32.20
N ARG A 300 5.91 -11.14 31.90
CA ARG A 300 5.55 -12.24 32.80
C ARG A 300 6.25 -13.56 32.44
N MET A 301 7.17 -13.53 31.47
CA MET A 301 7.87 -14.72 30.97
C MET A 301 9.36 -14.69 31.32
N ALA A 302 10.03 -15.84 31.16
CA ALA A 302 11.49 -15.90 31.29
C ALA A 302 12.17 -14.92 30.30
N GLY A 303 13.17 -14.20 30.80
CA GLY A 303 13.83 -13.12 30.06
C GLY A 303 13.14 -11.76 30.15
N SER A 304 12.14 -11.57 31.03
CA SER A 304 11.45 -10.30 31.26
C SER A 304 12.36 -9.14 31.71
N ASP A 305 13.61 -9.43 32.09
CA ASP A 305 14.62 -8.43 32.42
C ASP A 305 15.34 -7.87 31.19
N ASP A 306 15.26 -8.55 30.05
CA ASP A 306 15.89 -8.15 28.80
C ASP A 306 14.96 -7.22 27.99
N PRO A 307 15.35 -5.96 27.74
CA PRO A 307 14.55 -5.04 26.93
C PRO A 307 14.30 -5.54 25.50
N VAL A 308 15.16 -6.40 24.95
CA VAL A 308 14.97 -7.03 23.64
C VAL A 308 13.77 -7.97 23.68
N GLN A 309 13.59 -8.75 24.75
CA GLN A 309 12.42 -9.63 24.89
C GLN A 309 11.14 -8.83 25.10
N LEU A 310 11.21 -7.74 25.87
CA LEU A 310 10.07 -6.86 26.11
C LEU A 310 9.61 -6.11 24.84
N ALA A 311 10.45 -5.99 23.82
CA ALA A 311 10.08 -5.38 22.55
C ALA A 311 8.93 -6.13 21.85
N ALA A 312 8.73 -7.42 22.14
CA ALA A 312 7.62 -8.23 21.63
C ALA A 312 6.25 -7.57 21.85
N MET A 313 6.07 -6.88 22.98
CA MET A 313 4.80 -6.22 23.33
C MET A 313 4.49 -4.99 22.46
N GLY A 314 5.38 -4.62 21.54
CA GLY A 314 5.08 -3.71 20.43
C GLY A 314 3.79 -4.07 19.68
N PHE A 315 3.43 -5.37 19.62
CA PHE A 315 2.16 -5.84 19.07
C PHE A 315 0.92 -5.16 19.69
N LEU A 316 0.97 -4.89 21.01
CA LEU A 316 -0.10 -4.25 21.78
C LEU A 316 0.13 -2.74 22.02
N THR A 317 1.36 -2.26 21.92
CA THR A 317 1.73 -0.87 22.31
C THR A 317 1.98 0.07 21.12
N LEU A 318 2.23 -0.46 19.91
CA LEU A 318 2.45 0.33 18.68
C LEU A 318 1.17 0.58 17.86
N GLY A 319 0.01 0.64 18.51
CA GLY A 319 -1.27 0.99 17.88
C GLY A 319 -1.47 2.50 17.72
N ARG A 320 -2.63 2.91 17.19
CA ARG A 320 -3.04 4.32 17.21
C ARG A 320 -3.35 4.78 18.64
N ARG A 321 -3.13 6.06 18.95
CA ARG A 321 -3.41 6.60 20.30
C ARG A 321 -4.81 7.16 20.51
N PHE A 322 -5.61 7.38 19.46
CA PHE A 322 -6.99 7.85 19.56
C PHE A 322 -7.17 9.06 20.51
N LEU A 323 -6.31 10.08 20.38
CA LEU A 323 -6.29 11.22 21.31
C LEU A 323 -6.14 10.82 22.79
N ASN A 324 -5.39 9.75 23.04
CA ASN A 324 -5.21 9.10 24.34
C ASN A 324 -6.51 8.57 24.97
N ASN A 325 -7.56 8.29 24.18
CA ASN A 325 -8.76 7.62 24.67
C ASN A 325 -8.45 6.17 25.07
N LYS A 326 -8.40 5.90 26.38
CA LYS A 326 -8.13 4.57 26.95
C LYS A 326 -9.07 3.49 26.39
N HIS A 327 -10.35 3.79 26.19
CA HIS A 327 -11.33 2.81 25.76
C HIS A 327 -11.07 2.35 24.32
N ASP A 328 -10.73 3.29 23.43
CA ASP A 328 -10.45 2.97 22.03
C ASP A 328 -9.07 2.32 21.84
N ILE A 329 -8.09 2.67 22.69
CA ILE A 329 -6.80 1.96 22.73
C ILE A 329 -7.00 0.49 23.16
N ILE A 330 -7.85 0.22 24.16
CA ILE A 330 -8.13 -1.15 24.58
C ILE A 330 -8.92 -1.91 23.50
N ASP A 331 -9.89 -1.26 22.87
CA ASP A 331 -10.65 -1.83 21.75
C ASP A 331 -9.72 -2.25 20.60
N ASP A 332 -8.79 -1.40 20.19
CA ASP A 332 -7.75 -1.72 19.18
C ASP A 332 -6.85 -2.89 19.61
N ARG A 333 -6.54 -3.03 20.90
CA ARG A 333 -5.78 -4.19 21.43
C ARG A 333 -6.57 -5.49 21.35
N ILE A 334 -7.86 -5.46 21.71
CA ILE A 334 -8.75 -6.62 21.61
C ILE A 334 -8.91 -7.00 20.14
N ASP A 335 -9.10 -6.01 19.27
CA ASP A 335 -9.30 -6.19 17.84
C ASP A 335 -8.07 -6.82 17.16
N VAL A 336 -6.87 -6.25 17.34
CA VAL A 336 -5.66 -6.83 16.74
C VAL A 336 -5.38 -8.23 17.27
N LEU A 337 -5.63 -8.47 18.57
CA LEU A 337 -5.36 -9.76 19.19
C LEU A 337 -6.30 -10.82 18.60
N SER A 338 -7.60 -10.57 18.65
CA SER A 338 -8.63 -11.53 18.26
C SER A 338 -8.63 -11.81 16.75
N ARG A 339 -8.62 -10.78 15.90
CA ARG A 339 -8.55 -10.95 14.44
C ARG A 339 -7.17 -11.45 13.99
N GLY A 340 -6.10 -10.93 14.61
CA GLY A 340 -4.73 -11.26 14.24
C GLY A 340 -4.28 -12.66 14.64
N THR A 341 -4.84 -13.27 15.69
CA THR A 341 -4.39 -14.61 16.16
C THR A 341 -5.42 -15.71 15.96
N MET A 342 -6.72 -15.41 16.07
CA MET A 342 -7.79 -16.41 16.02
C MET A 342 -8.81 -16.15 14.91
N ALA A 343 -8.65 -15.09 14.12
CA ALA A 343 -9.63 -14.70 13.09
C ALA A 343 -11.06 -14.51 13.66
N MET A 344 -11.16 -13.93 14.86
CA MET A 344 -12.43 -13.65 15.54
C MET A 344 -12.69 -12.14 15.63
N THR A 345 -13.90 -11.71 15.33
CA THR A 345 -14.35 -10.30 15.35
C THR A 345 -14.88 -9.86 16.72
N VAL A 346 -14.12 -10.13 17.80
CA VAL A 346 -14.57 -9.90 19.18
C VAL A 346 -14.93 -8.43 19.46
N ALA A 347 -14.23 -7.48 18.83
CA ALA A 347 -14.48 -6.04 19.00
C ALA A 347 -15.91 -5.63 18.57
N CYS A 348 -16.55 -6.38 17.68
CA CYS A 348 -17.94 -6.12 17.30
C CYS A 348 -18.93 -6.34 18.46
N ALA A 349 -18.54 -7.10 19.50
CA ALA A 349 -19.34 -7.33 20.71
C ALA A 349 -19.22 -6.19 21.76
N ARG A 350 -18.55 -5.07 21.43
CA ARG A 350 -18.36 -3.93 22.35
C ARG A 350 -19.68 -3.30 22.81
N CYS A 351 -20.66 -3.20 21.92
CA CYS A 351 -21.90 -2.46 22.18
C CYS A 351 -23.09 -3.37 22.50
N HIS A 352 -23.10 -4.58 21.95
CA HIS A 352 -24.13 -5.60 22.08
C HIS A 352 -23.53 -6.96 21.76
N ASP A 353 -24.24 -8.05 22.05
CA ASP A 353 -23.77 -9.40 21.73
C ASP A 353 -23.53 -9.52 20.23
N HIS A 354 -22.47 -10.21 19.84
CA HIS A 354 -22.10 -10.29 18.44
C HIS A 354 -23.27 -10.83 17.60
N LYS A 355 -23.52 -10.19 16.45
CA LYS A 355 -24.76 -10.41 15.67
C LYS A 355 -24.95 -11.85 15.18
N PHE A 356 -23.85 -12.56 14.94
CA PHE A 356 -23.85 -13.90 14.34
C PHE A 356 -23.00 -14.90 15.13
N ASP A 357 -21.74 -14.54 15.38
CA ASP A 357 -20.83 -15.38 16.16
C ASP A 357 -21.19 -15.48 17.64
N PRO A 358 -20.85 -16.60 18.31
CA PRO A 358 -21.17 -16.87 19.72
C PRO A 358 -20.27 -16.07 20.68
N ILE A 359 -20.26 -14.74 20.55
CA ILE A 359 -19.44 -13.83 21.36
C ILE A 359 -20.39 -12.90 22.14
N PRO A 360 -20.70 -13.23 23.41
CA PRO A 360 -21.48 -12.33 24.24
C PRO A 360 -20.68 -11.06 24.54
N THR A 361 -21.39 -9.97 24.81
CA THR A 361 -20.82 -8.70 25.26
C THR A 361 -19.92 -8.89 26.49
N ALA A 362 -20.28 -9.86 27.34
CA ALA A 362 -19.50 -10.24 28.52
C ALA A 362 -18.07 -10.69 28.17
N ASP A 363 -17.88 -11.46 27.09
CA ASP A 363 -16.55 -11.91 26.63
C ASP A 363 -15.69 -10.73 26.19
N TYR A 364 -16.26 -9.77 25.45
CA TYR A 364 -15.55 -8.54 25.09
C TYR A 364 -15.10 -7.78 26.35
N TYR A 365 -16.00 -7.61 27.33
CA TYR A 365 -15.66 -6.87 28.56
C TYR A 365 -14.75 -7.64 29.52
N SER A 366 -14.73 -8.96 29.43
CA SER A 366 -13.77 -9.83 30.08
C SER A 366 -12.35 -9.56 29.55
N LEU A 367 -12.15 -9.55 28.22
CA LEU A 367 -10.87 -9.16 27.60
C LEU A 367 -10.52 -7.68 27.84
N TYR A 368 -11.51 -6.79 27.82
CA TYR A 368 -11.34 -5.40 28.21
C TYR A 368 -10.76 -5.30 29.62
N GLY A 369 -11.25 -6.11 30.56
CA GLY A 369 -10.72 -6.18 31.93
C GLY A 369 -9.23 -6.55 31.99
N VAL A 370 -8.77 -7.45 31.11
CA VAL A 370 -7.35 -7.83 31.01
C VAL A 370 -6.49 -6.62 30.65
N PHE A 371 -6.84 -5.91 29.58
CA PHE A 371 -6.06 -4.73 29.14
C PHE A 371 -6.28 -3.49 30.01
N ALA A 372 -7.45 -3.32 30.60
CA ALA A 372 -7.72 -2.26 31.57
C ALA A 372 -6.94 -2.45 32.88
N SER A 373 -6.52 -3.69 33.17
CA SER A 373 -5.63 -4.08 34.26
C SER A 373 -4.14 -3.94 33.93
N SER A 374 -3.81 -3.32 32.79
CA SER A 374 -2.43 -3.14 32.33
C SER A 374 -2.12 -1.65 32.10
N HIS A 375 -0.85 -1.27 32.17
CA HIS A 375 -0.37 0.08 31.88
C HIS A 375 1.00 0.08 31.20
N GLU A 376 1.32 1.17 30.48
CA GLU A 376 2.64 1.38 29.89
C GLU A 376 3.50 2.17 30.90
N PRO A 377 4.59 1.60 31.45
CA PRO A 377 5.44 2.29 32.41
C PRO A 377 6.27 3.39 31.72
N LYS A 378 6.28 4.60 32.30
CA LYS A 378 7.10 5.72 31.79
C LYS A 378 8.61 5.47 31.90
N GLU A 379 9.02 4.81 32.99
CA GLU A 379 10.41 4.44 33.28
C GLU A 379 10.56 2.92 33.32
N GLY A 380 10.05 2.25 32.27
CA GLY A 380 10.19 0.80 32.10
C GLY A 380 11.55 0.40 31.52
N LYS A 381 11.85 -0.90 31.53
CA LYS A 381 13.06 -1.45 30.90
C LYS A 381 13.05 -1.29 29.39
N SER A 382 11.86 -1.27 28.78
CA SER A 382 11.64 -1.03 27.36
C SER A 382 10.52 -0.01 27.16
N PRO A 383 10.62 0.91 26.18
CA PRO A 383 9.54 1.84 25.84
C PRO A 383 8.30 1.13 25.25
N LEU A 384 8.44 -0.13 24.84
CA LEU A 384 7.36 -0.95 24.29
C LEU A 384 6.70 -1.85 25.34
N GLN A 385 7.15 -1.76 26.59
CA GLN A 385 6.67 -2.59 27.69
C GLN A 385 5.20 -2.28 28.02
N LEU A 386 4.42 -3.34 28.21
CA LEU A 386 3.15 -3.29 28.92
C LEU A 386 3.34 -4.05 30.24
N ALA A 387 2.84 -3.49 31.34
CA ALA A 387 2.99 -4.05 32.69
C ALA A 387 1.64 -4.16 33.39
N ASP A 388 1.53 -5.10 34.31
CA ASP A 388 0.32 -5.29 35.11
C ASP A 388 0.15 -4.20 36.16
N LEU A 389 -1.10 -3.77 36.39
CA LEU A 389 -1.43 -2.91 37.51
C LEU A 389 -1.28 -3.67 38.84
N PRO A 390 -0.79 -3.02 39.92
CA PRO A 390 -0.70 -3.65 41.24
C PRO A 390 -2.06 -4.15 41.77
N LYS A 391 -3.14 -3.43 41.43
CA LYS A 391 -4.51 -3.84 41.69
C LYS A 391 -5.23 -3.95 40.35
N PRO A 392 -5.65 -5.16 39.95
CA PRO A 392 -6.34 -5.32 38.69
C PRO A 392 -7.69 -4.57 38.64
N HIS A 393 -8.07 -4.18 37.43
CA HIS A 393 -9.35 -3.55 37.17
C HIS A 393 -10.47 -4.58 37.28
N GLU A 394 -11.55 -4.22 37.99
CA GLU A 394 -12.79 -5.02 38.00
C GLU A 394 -13.64 -4.60 36.78
N PRO A 395 -13.81 -5.48 35.77
CA PRO A 395 -14.54 -5.09 34.56
C PRO A 395 -16.05 -5.15 34.76
N TYR A 396 -16.72 -4.23 34.07
CA TYR A 396 -18.18 -4.15 33.97
C TYR A 396 -18.52 -4.04 32.49
N VAL A 397 -19.67 -4.59 32.09
CA VAL A 397 -20.23 -4.31 30.76
C VAL A 397 -20.55 -2.83 30.66
N PHE A 398 -20.06 -2.14 29.61
CA PHE A 398 -20.56 -0.79 29.32
C PHE A 398 -21.77 -0.91 28.41
N VAL A 399 -22.94 -0.48 28.90
CA VAL A 399 -24.19 -0.61 28.17
C VAL A 399 -24.09 0.21 26.89
N ARG A 400 -24.25 -0.46 25.73
CA ARG A 400 -24.08 0.14 24.40
C ARG A 400 -22.70 0.78 24.18
N GLY A 401 -21.66 0.25 24.83
CA GLY A 401 -20.28 0.73 24.71
C GLY A 401 -19.97 2.00 25.51
N GLY A 402 -20.95 2.59 26.20
CA GLY A 402 -20.80 3.87 26.90
C GLY A 402 -20.18 3.73 28.29
N ALA A 403 -18.91 4.12 28.45
CA ALA A 403 -18.15 3.95 29.71
C ALA A 403 -18.78 4.61 30.96
N GLY A 404 -19.61 5.64 30.78
CA GLY A 404 -20.38 6.26 31.86
C GLY A 404 -21.60 5.45 32.33
N ASN A 405 -21.99 4.41 31.60
CA ASN A 405 -23.17 3.59 31.87
C ASN A 405 -22.77 2.13 32.11
N ARG A 406 -22.54 1.78 33.39
CA ARG A 406 -22.10 0.43 33.79
C ARG A 406 -23.30 -0.50 33.95
N GLY A 407 -23.22 -1.64 33.30
CA GLY A 407 -24.09 -2.79 33.45
C GLY A 407 -23.52 -3.82 34.43
N PRO A 408 -23.81 -5.12 34.22
CA PRO A 408 -23.34 -6.19 35.09
C PRO A 408 -21.82 -6.27 35.22
N LYS A 409 -21.36 -6.75 36.38
CA LYS A 409 -19.97 -7.16 36.59
C LYS A 409 -19.66 -8.38 35.73
N VAL A 410 -18.46 -8.42 35.19
CA VAL A 410 -17.92 -9.62 34.52
C VAL A 410 -16.59 -9.98 35.15
N SER A 411 -16.20 -11.24 35.04
CA SER A 411 -14.84 -11.64 35.42
C SER A 411 -13.94 -11.53 34.19
N ARG A 412 -12.62 -11.54 34.39
CA ARG A 412 -11.65 -11.69 33.29
C ARG A 412 -11.51 -13.19 33.05
N HIS A 413 -11.68 -13.66 31.84
CA HIS A 413 -11.72 -15.06 31.43
C HIS A 413 -11.53 -15.15 29.90
N PHE A 414 -11.35 -16.36 29.37
CA PHE A 414 -11.25 -16.56 27.92
C PHE A 414 -12.62 -16.54 27.22
N LEU A 415 -12.63 -16.59 25.89
CA LEU A 415 -13.86 -16.59 25.11
C LEU A 415 -14.69 -17.84 25.41
N THR A 416 -15.97 -17.65 25.73
CA THR A 416 -16.90 -18.71 26.13
C THR A 416 -17.02 -19.77 25.03
N ALA A 417 -17.13 -19.35 23.76
CA ALA A 417 -17.26 -20.25 22.62
C ALA A 417 -16.00 -21.07 22.28
N LEU A 418 -14.85 -20.71 22.84
CA LEU A 418 -13.58 -21.44 22.65
C LEU A 418 -13.12 -22.16 23.92
N SER A 419 -13.96 -22.18 24.95
CA SER A 419 -13.67 -22.82 26.24
C SER A 419 -14.47 -24.11 26.38
N GLU A 420 -13.88 -25.12 27.03
CA GLU A 420 -14.61 -26.32 27.42
C GLU A 420 -15.53 -26.01 28.60
N GLY A 421 -16.80 -25.71 28.32
CA GLY A 421 -17.78 -25.32 29.34
C GLY A 421 -17.64 -23.87 29.79
N GLU A 422 -17.99 -23.59 31.05
CA GLU A 422 -17.90 -22.24 31.62
C GLU A 422 -16.43 -21.83 31.82
N PRO A 423 -15.97 -20.71 31.24
CA PRO A 423 -14.57 -20.31 31.29
C PRO A 423 -14.16 -19.90 32.71
N ALA A 424 -13.03 -20.44 33.17
CA ALA A 424 -12.48 -20.09 34.48
C ALA A 424 -12.00 -18.62 34.53
N PRO A 425 -12.26 -17.89 35.63
CA PRO A 425 -11.70 -16.56 35.80
C PRO A 425 -10.17 -16.55 35.88
N PHE A 426 -9.54 -15.62 35.18
CA PHE A 426 -8.13 -15.29 35.26
C PHE A 426 -7.77 -14.68 36.62
N THR A 427 -6.70 -15.20 37.22
CA THR A 427 -6.29 -14.85 38.59
C THR A 427 -4.87 -14.28 38.68
N ASP A 428 -4.03 -14.45 37.65
CA ASP A 428 -2.65 -13.99 37.64
C ASP A 428 -2.53 -12.56 37.09
N GLY A 429 -2.26 -11.60 37.97
CA GLY A 429 -2.00 -10.20 37.60
C GLY A 429 -3.13 -9.60 36.76
N SER A 430 -2.79 -9.12 35.56
CA SER A 430 -3.78 -8.61 34.60
C SER A 430 -4.64 -9.70 33.96
N GLY A 431 -4.19 -10.96 33.95
CA GLY A 431 -4.74 -12.05 33.15
C GLY A 431 -4.12 -12.17 31.76
N ARG A 432 -3.15 -11.29 31.39
CA ARG A 432 -2.51 -11.34 30.05
C ARG A 432 -1.78 -12.65 29.79
N LEU A 433 -1.08 -13.20 30.78
CA LEU A 433 -0.35 -14.47 30.60
C LEU A 433 -1.31 -15.66 30.45
N GLU A 434 -2.41 -15.68 31.20
CA GLU A 434 -3.44 -16.72 31.07
C GLU A 434 -4.13 -16.62 29.70
N LEU A 435 -4.56 -15.41 29.29
CA LEU A 435 -5.11 -15.14 27.96
C LEU A 435 -4.15 -15.58 26.84
N ALA A 436 -2.86 -15.30 26.99
CA ALA A 436 -1.85 -15.68 26.02
C ALA A 436 -1.74 -17.21 25.86
N LYS A 437 -1.79 -17.95 26.97
CA LYS A 437 -1.76 -19.42 26.97
C LYS A 437 -3.00 -20.04 26.33
N GLU A 438 -4.18 -19.46 26.57
CA GLU A 438 -5.44 -19.92 25.93
C GLU A 438 -5.44 -19.69 24.42
N ILE A 439 -4.89 -18.55 23.97
CA ILE A 439 -4.73 -18.27 22.53
C ILE A 439 -3.70 -19.21 21.92
N ALA A 440 -2.56 -19.42 22.56
CA ALA A 440 -1.46 -20.23 22.06
C ALA A 440 -1.63 -21.74 22.32
N SER A 441 -2.77 -22.15 22.89
CA SER A 441 -3.05 -23.54 23.23
C SER A 441 -3.22 -24.41 21.97
N PRO A 442 -2.66 -25.63 21.92
CA PRO A 442 -2.96 -26.58 20.85
C PRO A 442 -4.41 -27.08 20.87
N GLN A 443 -5.13 -26.91 21.98
CA GLN A 443 -6.57 -27.19 22.07
C GLN A 443 -7.42 -26.07 21.45
N ASN A 444 -6.86 -24.88 21.24
CA ASN A 444 -7.58 -23.80 20.58
C ASN A 444 -7.78 -24.15 19.09
N PRO A 445 -9.03 -24.29 18.60
CA PRO A 445 -9.29 -24.78 17.25
C PRO A 445 -8.95 -23.78 16.14
N LEU A 446 -8.65 -22.53 16.49
CA LEU A 446 -8.47 -21.44 15.52
C LEU A 446 -7.00 -21.11 15.29
N THR A 447 -6.19 -20.98 16.34
CA THR A 447 -4.83 -20.40 16.24
C THR A 447 -3.95 -21.08 15.21
N ALA A 448 -3.88 -22.42 15.22
CA ALA A 448 -3.08 -23.16 14.25
C ALA A 448 -3.67 -23.07 12.82
N ARG A 449 -4.99 -23.22 12.64
CA ARG A 449 -5.67 -23.09 11.34
C ARG A 449 -5.43 -21.72 10.72
N VAL A 450 -5.56 -20.68 11.52
CA VAL A 450 -5.37 -19.29 11.13
C VAL A 450 -3.91 -19.03 10.74
N ALA A 451 -2.94 -19.55 11.50
CA ALA A 451 -1.52 -19.44 11.18
C ALA A 451 -1.17 -20.11 9.85
N VAL A 452 -1.58 -21.38 9.65
CA VAL A 452 -1.26 -22.13 8.41
C VAL A 452 -2.02 -21.59 7.20
N ASN A 453 -3.26 -21.10 7.37
CA ASN A 453 -4.01 -20.45 6.29
C ASN A 453 -3.30 -19.17 5.81
N ARG A 454 -2.65 -18.43 6.72
CA ARG A 454 -1.86 -17.25 6.33
C ARG A 454 -0.56 -17.62 5.64
N VAL A 455 0.14 -18.67 6.10
CA VAL A 455 1.31 -19.21 5.37
C VAL A 455 0.89 -19.63 3.96
N TRP A 456 -0.22 -20.36 3.84
CA TRP A 456 -0.77 -20.78 2.56
C TRP A 456 -1.10 -19.59 1.66
N LEU A 457 -1.83 -18.60 2.18
CA LEU A 457 -2.14 -17.34 1.49
C LEU A 457 -0.89 -16.67 0.94
N ARG A 458 0.19 -16.59 1.72
CA ARG A 458 1.45 -15.98 1.26
C ARG A 458 2.10 -16.78 0.14
N LEU A 459 2.01 -18.10 0.15
CA LEU A 459 2.65 -18.96 -0.85
C LEU A 459 1.83 -19.10 -2.14
N PHE A 460 0.50 -19.11 -2.07
CA PHE A 460 -0.41 -19.32 -3.21
C PHE A 460 -1.14 -18.06 -3.71
N GLY A 461 -1.10 -16.96 -2.95
CA GLY A 461 -1.80 -15.71 -3.27
C GLY A 461 -3.26 -15.66 -2.79
N HIS A 462 -3.83 -16.80 -2.40
CA HIS A 462 -5.16 -16.92 -1.78
C HIS A 462 -5.11 -17.96 -0.65
N GLY A 463 -5.92 -17.78 0.39
CA GLY A 463 -6.00 -18.71 1.52
C GLY A 463 -6.87 -19.91 1.19
N LEU A 464 -6.72 -21.01 1.93
CA LEU A 464 -7.73 -22.09 1.94
C LEU A 464 -9.08 -21.54 2.42
N VAL A 465 -9.03 -20.64 3.41
CA VAL A 465 -10.14 -19.77 3.83
C VAL A 465 -9.89 -18.36 3.32
N ASP A 466 -10.85 -17.80 2.58
CA ASP A 466 -10.68 -16.52 1.85
C ASP A 466 -10.66 -15.27 2.75
N SER A 467 -11.16 -15.43 3.97
CA SER A 467 -11.24 -14.42 5.02
C SER A 467 -10.20 -14.70 6.11
N PRO A 468 -8.94 -14.23 5.99
CA PRO A 468 -7.85 -14.67 6.87
C PRO A 468 -7.95 -14.18 8.32
N SER A 469 -8.94 -13.32 8.62
CA SER A 469 -9.17 -12.75 9.95
C SER A 469 -10.65 -12.74 10.37
N ASP A 470 -11.47 -13.53 9.68
CA ASP A 470 -12.87 -13.80 10.06
C ASP A 470 -13.18 -15.25 9.70
N PHE A 471 -13.20 -16.12 10.72
CA PHE A 471 -13.58 -17.53 10.64
C PHE A 471 -14.97 -17.77 11.28
N GLY A 472 -15.73 -16.70 11.52
CA GLY A 472 -17.05 -16.75 12.14
C GLY A 472 -18.06 -17.58 11.35
N VAL A 473 -19.26 -17.77 11.90
CA VAL A 473 -20.30 -18.68 11.39
C VAL A 473 -20.82 -18.33 10.00
N ARG A 474 -20.56 -17.11 9.51
CA ARG A 474 -20.90 -16.65 8.16
C ARG A 474 -19.79 -16.86 7.14
N THR A 475 -18.63 -17.35 7.58
CA THR A 475 -17.49 -17.59 6.72
C THR A 475 -17.73 -18.85 5.90
N SER A 476 -17.47 -18.77 4.60
CA SER A 476 -17.53 -19.95 3.74
C SER A 476 -16.53 -21.01 4.21
N PRO A 477 -16.86 -22.31 4.11
CA PRO A 477 -15.92 -23.37 4.44
C PRO A 477 -14.59 -23.24 3.67
N PRO A 478 -13.48 -23.78 4.22
CA PRO A 478 -12.22 -23.84 3.50
C PRO A 478 -12.40 -24.58 2.17
N SER A 479 -11.66 -24.18 1.13
CA SER A 479 -11.69 -24.89 -0.16
C SER A 479 -11.27 -26.36 -0.05
N HIS A 480 -10.39 -26.66 0.91
CA HIS A 480 -9.91 -27.99 1.25
C HIS A 480 -9.89 -28.13 2.79
N PRO A 481 -11.01 -28.52 3.43
CA PRO A 481 -11.11 -28.54 4.90
C PRO A 481 -10.15 -29.55 5.55
N GLU A 482 -10.05 -30.76 5.00
CA GLU A 482 -9.11 -31.78 5.49
C GLU A 482 -7.65 -31.35 5.33
N LEU A 483 -7.32 -30.63 4.25
CA LEU A 483 -5.97 -30.10 4.06
C LEU A 483 -5.63 -29.01 5.09
N LEU A 484 -6.60 -28.16 5.44
CA LEU A 484 -6.42 -27.13 6.48
C LEU A 484 -6.09 -27.78 7.82
N ASP A 485 -6.86 -28.81 8.21
CA ASP A 485 -6.66 -29.54 9.47
C ASP A 485 -5.37 -30.37 9.46
N HIS A 486 -5.04 -31.01 8.34
CA HIS A 486 -3.75 -31.69 8.15
C HIS A 486 -2.57 -30.73 8.38
N LEU A 487 -2.62 -29.52 7.80
CA LEU A 487 -1.57 -28.53 7.97
C LEU A 487 -1.51 -27.99 9.40
N ALA A 488 -2.65 -27.75 10.04
CA ALA A 488 -2.72 -27.30 11.42
C ALA A 488 -2.14 -28.35 12.39
N THR A 489 -2.51 -29.62 12.21
CA THR A 489 -1.97 -30.76 12.96
C THR A 489 -0.46 -30.93 12.72
N TYR A 490 -0.02 -30.86 11.46
CA TYR A 490 1.41 -30.87 11.12
C TYR A 490 2.16 -29.75 11.84
N PHE A 491 1.61 -28.53 11.85
CA PHE A 491 2.23 -27.37 12.49
C PHE A 491 2.39 -27.54 13.99
N ILE A 492 1.35 -28.02 14.70
CA ILE A 492 1.41 -28.32 16.13
C ILE A 492 2.44 -29.42 16.41
N ASN A 493 2.40 -30.52 15.65
CA ASN A 493 3.30 -31.67 15.84
C ASN A 493 4.77 -31.38 15.53
N HIS A 494 5.04 -30.33 14.75
CA HIS A 494 6.39 -29.85 14.43
C HIS A 494 6.77 -28.63 15.27
N ASN A 495 6.34 -28.62 16.53
CA ASN A 495 6.70 -27.61 17.53
C ASN A 495 6.40 -26.17 17.08
N TRP A 496 5.27 -25.98 16.37
CA TRP A 496 4.84 -24.68 15.87
C TRP A 496 5.90 -23.97 15.00
N SER A 497 6.76 -24.73 14.33
CA SER A 497 7.82 -24.22 13.44
C SER A 497 7.23 -23.70 12.14
N ARG A 498 7.43 -22.40 11.88
CA ARG A 498 6.97 -21.76 10.64
C ARG A 498 7.83 -22.23 9.47
N LYS A 499 9.14 -22.38 9.67
CA LYS A 499 10.03 -22.89 8.63
C LYS A 499 9.66 -24.33 8.23
N ALA A 500 9.26 -25.17 9.17
CA ALA A 500 8.84 -26.55 8.89
C ALA A 500 7.59 -26.61 8.02
N VAL A 501 6.54 -25.84 8.33
CA VAL A 501 5.31 -25.83 7.50
C VAL A 501 5.55 -25.18 6.13
N ILE A 502 6.37 -24.13 6.05
CA ILE A 502 6.76 -23.52 4.77
C ILE A 502 7.50 -24.55 3.92
N ARG A 503 8.53 -25.20 4.47
CA ARG A 503 9.29 -26.26 3.77
C ARG A 503 8.37 -27.37 3.27
N TYR A 504 7.47 -27.85 4.12
CA TYR A 504 6.50 -28.89 3.79
C TYR A 504 5.59 -28.51 2.62
N ILE A 505 5.09 -27.26 2.59
CA ILE A 505 4.28 -26.77 1.46
C ILE A 505 5.09 -26.67 0.17
N LEU A 506 6.31 -26.11 0.24
CA LEU A 506 7.16 -25.87 -0.93
C LEU A 506 7.64 -27.17 -1.62
N GLN A 507 7.69 -28.29 -0.91
CA GLN A 507 8.05 -29.61 -1.46
C GLN A 507 6.89 -30.28 -2.23
N SER A 508 5.65 -29.79 -2.08
CA SER A 508 4.48 -30.36 -2.76
C SER A 508 4.55 -30.20 -4.28
N GLY A 509 4.03 -31.18 -5.02
CA GLY A 509 3.79 -31.06 -6.46
C GLY A 509 2.79 -29.95 -6.78
N THR A 510 1.79 -29.75 -5.90
CA THR A 510 0.80 -28.67 -6.01
C THR A 510 1.46 -27.29 -6.11
N TRP A 511 2.43 -26.98 -5.25
CA TRP A 511 3.15 -25.69 -5.30
C TRP A 511 4.08 -25.58 -6.50
N ARG A 512 4.62 -26.70 -6.98
CA ARG A 512 5.55 -26.76 -8.14
C ARG A 512 4.86 -26.70 -9.50
N GLN A 513 3.52 -26.68 -9.56
CA GLN A 513 2.79 -26.60 -10.82
C GLN A 513 3.18 -25.36 -11.66
N SER A 514 3.04 -25.47 -12.97
CA SER A 514 3.16 -24.35 -13.91
C SER A 514 2.04 -23.33 -13.70
N SER A 515 2.34 -22.06 -13.96
CA SER A 515 1.39 -20.94 -13.98
C SER A 515 0.71 -20.74 -15.34
N ALA A 516 1.01 -21.60 -16.32
CA ALA A 516 0.51 -21.51 -17.69
C ALA A 516 -1.03 -21.48 -17.71
N PRO A 517 -1.62 -20.63 -18.57
CA PRO A 517 -3.08 -20.52 -18.66
C PRO A 517 -3.64 -21.82 -19.23
N ARG A 518 -4.79 -22.23 -18.69
CA ARG A 518 -5.48 -23.46 -19.06
C ARG A 518 -6.96 -23.16 -19.21
N GLU A 519 -7.47 -23.37 -20.42
CA GLU A 519 -8.86 -23.03 -20.77
C GLU A 519 -9.87 -23.93 -20.04
N ASP A 520 -9.55 -25.21 -19.86
CA ASP A 520 -10.37 -26.17 -19.12
C ASP A 520 -10.52 -25.78 -17.64
N VAL A 521 -9.46 -25.27 -17.03
CA VAL A 521 -9.47 -24.75 -15.66
C VAL A 521 -10.22 -23.41 -15.60
N ALA A 522 -9.95 -22.48 -16.51
CA ALA A 522 -10.54 -21.15 -16.49
C ALA A 522 -12.09 -21.18 -16.59
N GLN A 523 -12.66 -22.18 -17.26
CA GLN A 523 -14.11 -22.35 -17.38
C GLN A 523 -14.76 -22.95 -16.13
N ARG A 524 -14.06 -23.83 -15.40
CA ARG A 524 -14.62 -24.57 -14.24
C ARG A 524 -14.26 -23.95 -12.90
N ASP A 525 -13.06 -23.39 -12.80
CA ASP A 525 -12.48 -22.79 -11.61
C ASP A 525 -11.67 -21.55 -12.00
N PRO A 526 -12.35 -20.46 -12.40
CA PRO A 526 -11.71 -19.24 -12.89
C PRO A 526 -10.76 -18.61 -11.85
N GLU A 527 -11.05 -18.79 -10.56
CA GLU A 527 -10.27 -18.28 -9.44
C GLU A 527 -9.14 -19.22 -9.01
N ASN A 528 -9.03 -20.41 -9.62
CA ASN A 528 -8.05 -21.44 -9.28
C ASN A 528 -8.11 -21.89 -7.80
N ARG A 529 -9.31 -21.91 -7.20
CA ARG A 529 -9.57 -22.31 -5.80
C ARG A 529 -9.30 -23.79 -5.55
N LEU A 530 -9.39 -24.62 -6.58
CA LEU A 530 -9.12 -26.07 -6.56
C LEU A 530 -7.64 -26.39 -6.81
N LEU A 531 -6.81 -25.38 -7.06
CA LEU A 531 -5.34 -25.50 -7.16
C LEU A 531 -4.88 -26.39 -8.33
N ALA A 532 -5.56 -26.29 -9.48
CA ALA A 532 -5.20 -27.04 -10.69
C ALA A 532 -3.95 -26.50 -11.41
N ARG A 533 -3.44 -25.34 -10.99
CA ARG A 533 -2.21 -24.70 -11.48
C ARG A 533 -1.63 -23.77 -10.42
N MET A 534 -0.44 -23.22 -10.65
CA MET A 534 0.05 -22.09 -9.85
C MET A 534 -0.58 -20.77 -10.32
N THR A 535 -0.78 -19.84 -9.41
CA THR A 535 -1.22 -18.47 -9.73
C THR A 535 0.00 -17.57 -9.95
N ARG A 536 0.02 -16.80 -11.04
CA ARG A 536 1.06 -15.78 -11.26
C ARG A 536 0.92 -14.69 -10.21
N ARG A 537 2.05 -14.25 -9.65
CA ARG A 537 2.07 -13.25 -8.58
C ARG A 537 2.91 -12.04 -8.98
N ARG A 538 2.34 -10.86 -8.77
CA ARG A 538 3.06 -9.60 -8.86
C ARG A 538 3.99 -9.47 -7.65
N LEU A 539 5.17 -8.89 -7.84
CA LEU A 539 6.02 -8.52 -6.72
C LEU A 539 5.30 -7.47 -5.85
N ASP A 540 5.24 -7.72 -4.54
CA ASP A 540 4.83 -6.70 -3.58
C ASP A 540 5.87 -5.56 -3.55
N PHE A 541 5.48 -4.42 -2.96
CA PHE A 541 6.29 -3.20 -2.99
C PHE A 541 7.74 -3.43 -2.52
N GLU A 542 7.91 -4.19 -1.45
CA GLU A 542 9.20 -4.51 -0.86
C GLU A 542 10.04 -5.37 -1.81
N ALA A 543 9.50 -6.48 -2.32
CA ALA A 543 10.23 -7.34 -3.24
C ALA A 543 10.56 -6.63 -4.57
N PHE A 544 9.65 -5.76 -5.05
CA PHE A 544 9.89 -4.95 -6.24
C PHE A 544 11.07 -3.99 -6.03
N ARG A 545 11.00 -3.11 -5.03
CA ARG A 545 12.04 -2.10 -4.80
C ARG A 545 13.38 -2.75 -4.45
N ASP A 546 13.37 -3.80 -3.63
CA ASP A 546 14.57 -4.53 -3.27
C ASP A 546 15.17 -5.27 -4.48
N SER A 547 14.35 -5.76 -5.42
CA SER A 547 14.83 -6.34 -6.69
C SER A 547 15.52 -5.30 -7.56
N VAL A 548 14.97 -4.08 -7.67
CA VAL A 548 15.59 -3.00 -8.45
C VAL A 548 16.99 -2.68 -7.90
N LEU A 549 17.12 -2.54 -6.58
CA LEU A 549 18.42 -2.33 -5.91
C LEU A 549 19.36 -3.54 -6.05
N SER A 550 18.81 -4.75 -6.00
CA SER A 550 19.59 -5.99 -6.12
C SER A 550 20.20 -6.11 -7.51
N VAL A 551 19.42 -5.89 -8.57
CA VAL A 551 19.92 -5.99 -9.95
C VAL A 551 20.81 -4.81 -10.35
N ALA A 552 20.64 -3.65 -9.72
CA ALA A 552 21.56 -2.51 -9.85
C ALA A 552 22.86 -2.69 -9.03
N GLY A 553 22.98 -3.78 -8.26
CA GLY A 553 24.21 -4.16 -7.54
C GLY A 553 24.52 -3.30 -6.34
N ASN A 554 23.52 -2.69 -5.70
CA ASN A 554 23.72 -1.75 -4.59
C ASN A 554 22.82 -1.94 -3.38
N LEU A 555 21.98 -2.98 -3.37
CA LEU A 555 21.18 -3.33 -2.20
C LEU A 555 22.05 -3.48 -0.94
N ASP A 556 21.76 -2.69 0.08
CA ASP A 556 22.33 -2.86 1.41
C ASP A 556 21.56 -3.95 2.17
N THR A 557 22.23 -5.09 2.39
CA THR A 557 21.70 -6.27 3.08
C THR A 557 21.97 -6.25 4.59
N THR A 558 22.36 -5.10 5.16
CA THR A 558 22.56 -4.96 6.60
C THR A 558 21.26 -5.20 7.35
N ILE A 559 21.27 -6.22 8.21
CA ILE A 559 20.12 -6.60 9.02
C ILE A 559 20.01 -5.67 10.23
N GLY A 560 18.85 -5.05 10.35
CA GLY A 560 18.38 -4.34 11.51
C GLY A 560 18.89 -2.92 11.67
N GLY A 561 18.43 -2.26 12.73
CA GLY A 561 18.71 -0.84 13.00
C GLY A 561 17.46 0.02 12.84
N GLU A 562 17.66 1.34 12.88
CA GLU A 562 16.56 2.30 12.83
C GLU A 562 15.87 2.34 11.47
N SER A 563 14.61 2.78 11.46
CA SER A 563 13.86 3.01 10.23
C SER A 563 14.48 4.16 9.41
N ALA A 564 14.44 4.05 8.08
CA ALA A 564 14.99 5.04 7.16
C ALA A 564 13.92 5.62 6.23
N ASP A 565 14.07 6.89 5.85
CA ASP A 565 13.26 7.47 4.78
C ASP A 565 13.72 6.91 3.43
N ILE A 566 12.81 6.20 2.74
CA ILE A 566 13.07 5.61 1.43
C ILE A 566 12.54 6.47 0.27
N THR A 567 11.92 7.61 0.58
CA THR A 567 11.13 8.41 -0.36
C THR A 567 11.77 9.74 -0.74
N SER A 568 12.80 10.17 0.01
CA SER A 568 13.53 11.42 -0.23
C SER A 568 14.94 11.15 -0.77
N GLU A 569 15.45 12.09 -1.55
CA GLU A 569 16.85 12.07 -2.01
C GLU A 569 17.81 12.55 -0.91
N PRO A 570 19.02 11.94 -0.79
CA PRO A 570 19.49 10.78 -1.54
C PRO A 570 18.74 9.50 -1.13
N PHE A 571 18.31 8.70 -2.11
CA PHE A 571 17.55 7.48 -1.84
C PHE A 571 18.42 6.44 -1.13
N THR A 572 17.94 5.94 0.01
CA THR A 572 18.64 4.87 0.73
C THR A 572 18.66 3.56 -0.05
N ASN A 573 19.78 2.82 0.00
CA ASN A 573 19.89 1.51 -0.60
C ASN A 573 19.45 0.36 0.33
N ARG A 574 18.95 0.69 1.52
CA ARG A 574 18.48 -0.31 2.48
C ARG A 574 17.25 -1.05 1.96
N ARG A 575 17.13 -2.30 2.41
CA ARG A 575 15.93 -3.10 2.25
C ARG A 575 14.68 -2.35 2.69
N THR A 576 13.62 -2.51 1.91
CA THR A 576 12.37 -1.75 2.04
C THR A 576 11.61 -2.07 3.33
N VAL A 577 11.86 -3.23 3.96
CA VAL A 577 11.31 -3.57 5.30
C VAL A 577 11.74 -2.58 6.39
N TYR A 578 12.87 -1.88 6.19
CA TYR A 578 13.40 -0.85 7.10
C TYR A 578 12.84 0.55 6.81
N ALA A 579 11.87 0.69 5.91
CA ALA A 579 11.27 1.98 5.63
C ALA A 579 10.56 2.55 6.86
N GLN A 580 10.69 3.86 7.06
CA GLN A 580 9.93 4.58 8.07
C GLN A 580 8.45 4.65 7.66
N ILE A 581 7.58 4.22 8.56
CA ILE A 581 6.13 4.17 8.37
C ILE A 581 5.49 5.27 9.23
N ASP A 582 5.21 6.43 8.63
CA ASP A 582 4.34 7.44 9.25
C ASP A 582 2.87 7.04 9.06
N ARG A 583 2.21 6.68 10.16
CA ARG A 583 0.80 6.30 10.22
C ARG A 583 -0.12 7.37 9.62
N GLN A 584 0.15 8.65 9.87
CA GLN A 584 -0.74 9.74 9.48
C GLN A 584 -0.42 10.26 8.07
N ASN A 585 0.85 10.34 7.72
CA ASN A 585 1.32 10.92 6.45
C ASN A 585 2.04 9.88 5.58
N LEU A 586 1.42 8.72 5.37
CA LEU A 586 2.01 7.66 4.55
C LEU A 586 2.31 8.20 3.12
N PRO A 587 3.56 8.16 2.63
CA PRO A 587 3.88 8.69 1.30
C PRO A 587 3.11 8.00 0.17
N GLY A 588 2.86 8.74 -0.92
CA GLY A 588 2.03 8.27 -2.04
C GLY A 588 2.55 7.01 -2.72
N VAL A 589 3.86 6.77 -2.72
CA VAL A 589 4.48 5.58 -3.31
C VAL A 589 3.99 4.29 -2.63
N PHE A 590 3.88 4.26 -1.30
CA PHE A 590 3.38 3.09 -0.57
C PHE A 590 1.95 2.74 -1.00
N ARG A 591 1.07 3.75 -1.08
CA ARG A 591 -0.32 3.55 -1.53
C ARG A 591 -0.41 3.11 -2.98
N THR A 592 0.47 3.65 -3.85
CA THR A 592 0.50 3.30 -5.27
C THR A 592 0.84 1.83 -5.48
N PHE A 593 1.68 1.24 -4.61
CA PHE A 593 2.10 -0.16 -4.66
C PHE A 593 1.45 -1.01 -3.56
N ASP A 594 0.19 -0.71 -3.23
CA ASP A 594 -0.67 -1.58 -2.42
C ASP A 594 -0.15 -1.90 -1.01
N PHE A 595 0.64 -1.01 -0.41
CA PHE A 595 1.10 -1.18 0.97
C PHE A 595 -0.09 -1.19 1.94
N ALA A 596 0.01 -2.00 3.00
CA ALA A 596 -1.03 -2.12 4.01
C ALA A 596 -1.23 -0.80 4.77
N SER A 597 -2.49 -0.43 5.04
CA SER A 597 -2.75 0.73 5.88
C SER A 597 -2.21 0.48 7.30
N PRO A 598 -1.31 1.35 7.82
CA PRO A 598 -0.80 1.18 9.17
C PRO A 598 -1.85 1.52 10.24
N ASP A 599 -2.98 2.14 9.89
CA ASP A 599 -4.00 2.59 10.84
C ASP A 599 -4.76 1.46 11.53
N THR A 600 -4.85 0.29 10.91
CA THR A 600 -5.71 -0.82 11.35
C THR A 600 -5.07 -2.15 11.01
N HIS A 601 -5.49 -3.21 11.69
CA HIS A 601 -5.12 -4.58 11.31
C HIS A 601 -5.43 -4.86 9.84
N ALA A 602 -4.43 -5.32 9.08
CA ALA A 602 -4.56 -5.68 7.66
C ALA A 602 -4.41 -7.20 7.45
N PRO A 603 -5.49 -7.94 7.16
CA PRO A 603 -5.45 -9.41 7.00
C PRO A 603 -4.76 -9.86 5.70
N LYS A 604 -4.84 -9.02 4.67
CA LYS A 604 -4.21 -9.18 3.35
C LYS A 604 -4.07 -7.80 2.70
N ARG A 605 -3.18 -7.69 1.71
CA ARG A 605 -3.08 -6.52 0.83
C ARG A 605 -3.96 -6.77 -0.40
N PHE A 606 -4.60 -5.73 -0.91
CA PHE A 606 -5.29 -5.79 -2.19
C PHE A 606 -4.27 -5.59 -3.29
N GLU A 607 -4.17 -6.49 -4.26
CA GLU A 607 -3.26 -6.31 -5.39
C GLU A 607 -3.98 -5.59 -6.52
N THR A 608 -3.48 -4.41 -6.89
CA THR A 608 -3.90 -3.68 -8.06
C THR A 608 -2.84 -3.78 -9.15
N THR A 609 -3.29 -3.89 -10.41
CA THR A 609 -2.44 -3.84 -11.59
C THR A 609 -3.01 -2.78 -12.52
N VAL A 610 -2.52 -1.55 -12.37
CA VAL A 610 -3.08 -0.38 -13.05
C VAL A 610 -2.00 0.40 -13.81
N PRO A 611 -2.31 1.04 -14.97
CA PRO A 611 -1.33 1.77 -15.76
C PRO A 611 -0.58 2.87 -14.99
N GLN A 612 -1.20 3.45 -13.97
CA GLN A 612 -0.61 4.48 -13.12
C GLN A 612 0.65 3.99 -12.40
N GLN A 613 0.73 2.71 -12.02
CA GLN A 613 1.94 2.14 -11.40
C GLN A 613 3.11 2.11 -12.39
N ALA A 614 2.87 1.76 -13.65
CA ALA A 614 3.91 1.77 -14.69
C ALA A 614 4.35 3.21 -15.02
N LEU A 615 3.40 4.14 -15.15
CA LEU A 615 3.69 5.56 -15.37
C LEU A 615 4.48 6.17 -14.21
N PHE A 616 4.17 5.80 -12.97
CA PHE A 616 4.94 6.22 -11.80
C PHE A 616 6.39 5.75 -11.91
N GLN A 617 6.64 4.48 -12.23
CA GLN A 617 7.99 3.93 -12.32
C GLN A 617 8.79 4.57 -13.48
N LEU A 618 8.15 4.79 -14.63
CA LEU A 618 8.79 5.43 -15.79
C LEU A 618 9.32 6.84 -15.48
N ASN A 619 8.64 7.56 -14.58
CA ASN A 619 8.98 8.93 -14.20
C ASN A 619 9.64 9.02 -12.80
N SER A 620 9.99 7.88 -12.20
CA SER A 620 10.55 7.84 -10.84
C SER A 620 12.05 8.16 -10.87
N PRO A 621 12.52 9.20 -10.16
CA PRO A 621 13.95 9.51 -10.06
C PRO A 621 14.76 8.33 -9.52
N PHE A 622 14.21 7.59 -8.55
CA PHE A 622 14.81 6.37 -8.03
C PHE A 622 15.03 5.31 -9.11
N ILE A 623 14.02 5.01 -9.93
CA ILE A 623 14.13 4.01 -11.01
C ILE A 623 15.14 4.49 -12.07
N MET A 624 15.11 5.77 -12.43
CA MET A 624 16.06 6.36 -13.39
C MET A 624 17.50 6.27 -12.88
N GLU A 625 17.74 6.51 -11.58
CA GLU A 625 19.05 6.35 -10.95
C GLU A 625 19.53 4.90 -11.01
N GLN A 626 18.68 3.94 -10.65
CA GLN A 626 19.04 2.51 -10.67
C GLN A 626 19.25 1.98 -12.10
N ALA A 627 18.48 2.50 -13.07
CA ALA A 627 18.65 2.19 -14.49
C ALA A 627 19.99 2.69 -15.02
N ARG A 628 20.40 3.91 -14.67
CA ARG A 628 21.73 4.46 -15.01
C ARG A 628 22.83 3.59 -14.44
N ARG A 629 22.74 3.23 -13.15
CA ARG A 629 23.72 2.38 -12.49
C ARG A 629 23.84 1.00 -13.14
N SER A 630 22.71 0.39 -13.50
CA SER A 630 22.68 -0.91 -14.19
C SER A 630 23.33 -0.83 -15.57
N ALA A 631 23.15 0.27 -16.29
CA ALA A 631 23.79 0.51 -17.58
C ALA A 631 25.29 0.80 -17.46
N ASP A 632 25.70 1.60 -16.49
CA ASP A 632 27.11 1.93 -16.27
C ASP A 632 27.92 0.68 -15.90
N ALA A 633 27.32 -0.25 -15.14
CA ALA A 633 27.95 -1.53 -14.78
C ALA A 633 28.29 -2.43 -15.98
N VAL A 634 27.68 -2.20 -17.15
CA VAL A 634 27.92 -2.99 -18.36
C VAL A 634 28.66 -2.21 -19.47
N ALA A 635 28.89 -0.91 -19.30
CA ALA A 635 29.40 -0.01 -20.33
C ALA A 635 30.89 -0.23 -20.71
N ASP A 636 31.66 -0.93 -19.88
CA ASP A 636 33.09 -1.20 -20.12
C ASP A 636 33.35 -2.43 -21.02
N GLN A 637 32.31 -3.05 -21.60
CA GLN A 637 32.43 -4.25 -22.44
C GLN A 637 31.89 -4.01 -23.87
N PRO A 638 32.54 -4.55 -24.92
CA PRO A 638 32.27 -4.20 -26.32
C PRO A 638 30.80 -4.39 -26.76
N ASP A 639 30.31 -3.47 -27.59
CA ASP A 639 28.88 -3.20 -27.93
C ASP A 639 28.00 -4.42 -28.27
N SER A 640 28.54 -5.53 -28.80
CA SER A 640 27.72 -6.72 -29.11
C SER A 640 27.26 -7.48 -27.87
N ASP A 641 27.94 -7.32 -26.73
CA ASP A 641 27.63 -8.03 -25.47
C ASP A 641 26.83 -7.18 -24.48
N ALA A 642 26.69 -5.87 -24.70
CA ALA A 642 26.00 -4.96 -23.78
C ALA A 642 24.53 -5.32 -23.57
N VAL A 643 23.81 -5.73 -24.63
CA VAL A 643 22.42 -6.18 -24.53
C VAL A 643 22.33 -7.47 -23.71
N ASN A 644 23.18 -8.45 -23.99
CA ASN A 644 23.22 -9.72 -23.26
C ASN A 644 23.51 -9.48 -21.77
N ASN A 645 24.48 -8.61 -21.48
CA ASN A 645 24.87 -8.26 -20.12
C ASN A 645 23.73 -7.57 -19.36
N LEU A 646 22.97 -6.66 -19.99
CA LEU A 646 21.79 -6.04 -19.35
C LEU A 646 20.68 -7.03 -19.06
N TYR A 647 20.36 -7.93 -20.00
CA TYR A 647 19.36 -8.97 -19.80
C TYR A 647 19.77 -9.94 -18.68
N GLN A 648 21.05 -10.35 -18.66
CA GLN A 648 21.57 -11.16 -17.56
C GLN A 648 21.55 -10.40 -16.24
N ALA A 649 21.95 -9.14 -16.21
CA ALA A 649 21.98 -8.35 -14.97
C ALA A 649 20.58 -8.19 -14.37
N ILE A 650 19.59 -7.83 -15.20
CA ILE A 650 18.24 -7.44 -14.76
C ILE A 650 17.25 -8.61 -14.75
N LEU A 651 17.14 -9.35 -15.85
CA LEU A 651 16.18 -10.45 -16.02
C LEU A 651 16.77 -11.83 -15.66
N LYS A 652 18.08 -11.92 -15.43
CA LYS A 652 18.77 -13.17 -15.05
C LYS A 652 18.62 -14.28 -16.09
N ARG A 653 18.54 -13.93 -17.37
CA ARG A 653 18.55 -14.87 -18.51
C ARG A 653 19.23 -14.25 -19.73
N GLN A 654 19.51 -15.08 -20.73
CA GLN A 654 19.89 -14.58 -22.05
C GLN A 654 18.67 -14.00 -22.78
N PRO A 655 18.85 -12.93 -23.57
CA PRO A 655 17.82 -12.45 -24.48
C PRO A 655 17.61 -13.44 -25.63
N GLU A 656 16.39 -13.52 -26.14
CA GLU A 656 16.09 -14.21 -27.38
C GLU A 656 16.65 -13.43 -28.58
N ALA A 657 16.85 -14.10 -29.72
CA ALA A 657 17.38 -13.45 -30.93
C ALA A 657 16.54 -12.25 -31.40
N GLN A 658 15.22 -12.30 -31.20
CA GLN A 658 14.31 -11.19 -31.51
C GLN A 658 14.49 -10.02 -30.53
N GLU A 659 14.70 -10.30 -29.26
CA GLU A 659 14.95 -9.29 -28.22
C GLU A 659 16.29 -8.60 -28.44
N VAL A 660 17.35 -9.34 -28.83
CA VAL A 660 18.64 -8.77 -29.23
C VAL A 660 18.47 -7.82 -30.40
N ALA A 661 17.76 -8.25 -31.46
CA ALA A 661 17.52 -7.41 -32.63
C ALA A 661 16.73 -6.13 -32.28
N ALA A 662 15.68 -6.26 -31.47
CA ALA A 662 14.86 -5.12 -31.04
C ALA A 662 15.65 -4.14 -30.14
N ALA A 663 16.44 -4.66 -29.21
CA ALA A 663 17.28 -3.84 -28.33
C ALA A 663 18.38 -3.11 -29.11
N ALA A 664 19.06 -3.79 -30.05
CA ALA A 664 20.07 -3.18 -30.91
C ALA A 664 19.48 -2.08 -31.81
N GLN A 665 18.30 -2.32 -32.38
CA GLN A 665 17.57 -1.31 -33.14
C GLN A 665 17.22 -0.11 -32.26
N PHE A 666 16.69 -0.35 -31.06
CA PHE A 666 16.36 0.70 -30.10
C PHE A 666 17.58 1.55 -29.73
N LEU A 667 18.71 0.94 -29.40
CA LEU A 667 19.94 1.65 -29.03
C LEU A 667 20.45 2.53 -30.18
N THR A 668 20.35 2.05 -31.42
CA THR A 668 20.71 2.82 -32.62
C THR A 668 19.80 4.04 -32.78
N THR A 669 18.47 3.84 -32.81
CA THR A 669 17.50 4.93 -32.96
C THR A 669 17.55 5.93 -31.80
N ALA A 670 17.68 5.46 -30.57
CA ALA A 670 17.76 6.33 -29.40
C ALA A 670 19.01 7.21 -29.44
N THR A 671 20.14 6.70 -29.97
CA THR A 671 21.37 7.49 -30.19
C THR A 671 21.17 8.56 -31.27
N GLU A 672 20.47 8.25 -32.36
CA GLU A 672 20.15 9.19 -33.44
C GLU A 672 19.19 10.31 -33.00
N VAL A 673 18.30 10.02 -32.05
CA VAL A 673 17.29 10.97 -31.53
C VAL A 673 17.86 11.89 -30.43
N VAL A 674 19.06 11.64 -29.89
CA VAL A 674 19.77 12.63 -29.06
C VAL A 674 20.25 13.75 -29.98
N PRO A 675 19.65 14.96 -29.95
CA PRO A 675 20.22 16.08 -30.71
C PRO A 675 21.63 16.32 -30.17
N LYS A 676 22.61 16.52 -31.05
CA LYS A 676 24.00 16.92 -30.72
C LYS A 676 24.11 18.31 -30.07
N GLY A 677 23.22 18.66 -29.16
CA GLY A 677 23.11 19.95 -28.48
C GLY A 677 22.28 19.85 -27.21
N THR A 678 22.70 19.01 -26.26
CA THR A 678 22.18 19.03 -24.89
C THR A 678 23.01 20.00 -24.06
N ALA A 679 22.68 21.29 -24.13
CA ALA A 679 22.91 22.23 -23.05
C ALA A 679 21.58 22.96 -22.80
N SER A 680 21.12 22.86 -21.54
CA SER A 680 20.20 23.70 -20.76
C SER A 680 19.26 24.72 -21.45
N SER A 681 18.20 25.07 -20.74
CA SER A 681 17.17 26.05 -21.09
C SER A 681 17.65 27.50 -21.29
N GLY A 682 18.88 27.76 -21.79
CA GLY A 682 19.50 29.09 -21.92
C GLY A 682 19.84 29.76 -20.59
N TRP A 683 18.95 29.59 -19.59
CA TRP A 683 19.05 30.10 -18.24
C TRP A 683 20.00 29.29 -17.36
N HIS A 684 20.80 30.01 -16.58
CA HIS A 684 21.68 29.52 -15.54
C HIS A 684 21.46 30.38 -14.29
N TYR A 685 21.39 29.75 -13.11
CA TYR A 685 21.06 30.43 -11.86
C TYR A 685 22.23 30.33 -10.89
N GLY A 686 22.73 31.47 -10.45
CA GLY A 686 23.92 31.52 -9.62
C GLY A 686 24.09 32.86 -8.91
N TYR A 687 25.31 33.10 -8.46
CA TYR A 687 25.73 34.36 -7.91
C TYR A 687 26.99 34.84 -8.64
N ALA A 688 27.13 36.15 -8.72
CA ALA A 688 28.18 36.84 -9.42
C ALA A 688 29.04 37.68 -8.48
N GLU A 689 30.33 37.72 -8.79
CA GLU A 689 31.25 38.76 -8.34
C GLU A 689 31.25 39.89 -9.39
N ILE A 690 30.96 41.12 -8.98
CA ILE A 690 30.84 42.28 -9.88
C ILE A 690 31.88 43.36 -9.53
N THR A 691 32.30 44.15 -10.51
CA THR A 691 33.19 45.31 -10.29
C THR A 691 32.57 46.34 -9.33
N PRO A 692 33.39 47.13 -8.59
CA PRO A 692 32.90 48.21 -7.73
C PRO A 692 32.02 49.24 -8.46
N GLU A 693 32.27 49.45 -9.76
CA GLU A 693 31.47 50.32 -10.63
C GLU A 693 30.16 49.67 -11.11
N MET A 694 29.90 48.41 -10.71
CA MET A 694 28.73 47.61 -11.05
C MET A 694 28.44 47.52 -12.56
N ASN A 695 29.51 47.47 -13.35
CA ASN A 695 29.44 47.52 -14.81
C ASN A 695 29.94 46.25 -15.51
N ARG A 696 30.53 45.30 -14.76
CA ARG A 696 31.06 44.06 -15.32
C ARG A 696 31.06 42.91 -14.30
N VAL A 697 30.60 41.73 -14.72
CA VAL A 697 30.72 40.47 -13.97
C VAL A 697 32.15 39.94 -14.10
N LEU A 698 32.82 39.76 -12.96
CA LEU A 698 34.18 39.19 -12.86
C LEU A 698 34.14 37.65 -12.79
N LYS A 699 33.16 37.11 -12.06
CA LYS A 699 33.00 35.68 -11.84
C LYS A 699 31.51 35.34 -11.69
N PHE A 700 31.12 34.17 -12.17
CA PHE A 700 29.80 33.59 -11.93
C PHE A 700 29.98 32.18 -11.39
N GLU A 701 29.25 31.86 -10.33
CA GLU A 701 29.20 30.52 -9.74
C GLU A 701 27.74 30.05 -9.65
N PRO A 702 27.40 28.84 -10.14
CA PRO A 702 26.06 28.28 -9.98
C PRO A 702 25.69 28.11 -8.50
N PHE A 703 24.41 28.27 -8.18
CA PHE A 703 23.93 27.91 -6.84
C PHE A 703 24.02 26.40 -6.62
N PRO A 704 24.46 25.94 -5.44
CA PRO A 704 24.65 24.52 -5.16
C PRO A 704 23.34 23.77 -4.81
N VAL A 705 22.29 24.48 -4.36
CA VAL A 705 21.07 23.84 -3.84
C VAL A 705 19.80 24.47 -4.42
N PHE A 706 18.91 23.63 -4.96
CA PHE A 706 17.53 23.98 -5.30
C PHE A 706 16.56 23.33 -4.32
N HIS A 707 15.84 24.13 -3.53
CA HIS A 707 14.91 23.66 -2.50
C HIS A 707 13.68 24.57 -2.46
N GLU A 708 12.48 24.00 -2.40
CA GLU A 708 11.20 24.76 -2.34
C GLU A 708 11.07 25.86 -3.42
N ASN A 709 11.44 25.52 -4.67
CA ASN A 709 11.40 26.46 -5.81
C ASN A 709 12.33 27.69 -5.63
N ARG A 710 13.45 27.49 -4.93
CA ARG A 710 14.46 28.52 -4.66
C ARG A 710 15.87 27.95 -4.84
N TRP A 711 16.72 28.68 -5.53
CA TRP A 711 18.16 28.51 -5.59
C TRP A 711 18.85 29.30 -4.47
N ALA A 712 19.77 28.65 -3.75
CA ALA A 712 20.54 29.26 -2.66
C ALA A 712 21.84 28.48 -2.36
N GLY A 713 22.65 28.98 -1.42
CA GLY A 713 23.84 28.27 -0.91
C GLY A 713 23.52 26.98 -0.14
N GLY A 714 22.33 26.89 0.45
CA GLY A 714 21.86 25.75 1.23
C GLY A 714 20.34 25.68 1.32
N SER A 715 19.81 24.59 1.86
CA SER A 715 18.35 24.41 2.03
C SER A 715 17.75 25.33 3.11
N LYS A 716 18.58 25.79 4.06
CA LYS A 716 18.23 26.77 5.10
C LYS A 716 18.91 28.11 4.82
N LEU A 717 18.20 29.20 5.10
CA LEU A 717 18.73 30.57 5.04
C LEU A 717 18.81 31.17 6.45
N PRO A 718 19.82 32.01 6.77
CA PRO A 718 20.97 32.30 5.90
C PRO A 718 21.91 31.10 5.78
N ASP A 719 22.46 30.91 4.59
CA ASP A 719 23.51 29.92 4.34
C ASP A 719 24.84 30.39 4.98
N PRO A 720 25.67 29.50 5.57
CA PRO A 720 26.93 29.88 6.19
C PRO A 720 27.94 30.58 5.26
N LYS A 721 27.86 30.39 3.94
CA LYS A 721 28.76 30.99 2.94
C LYS A 721 28.09 32.13 2.18
N LEU A 722 26.89 31.88 1.65
CA LEU A 722 26.19 32.81 0.75
C LEU A 722 25.17 33.70 1.47
N GLY A 723 24.97 33.53 2.78
CA GLY A 723 24.05 34.37 3.55
C GLY A 723 22.62 34.26 3.02
N TRP A 724 21.99 35.40 2.75
CA TRP A 724 20.63 35.46 2.21
C TRP A 724 20.54 35.39 0.68
N CYS A 725 21.68 35.41 -0.02
CA CYS A 725 21.75 35.39 -1.47
C CYS A 725 20.97 34.20 -2.06
N SER A 726 19.92 34.50 -2.81
CA SER A 726 19.02 33.48 -3.35
C SER A 726 18.19 33.97 -4.55
N LEU A 727 17.70 33.03 -5.35
CA LEU A 727 16.77 33.27 -6.45
C LEU A 727 15.55 32.36 -6.36
N SER A 728 14.37 32.89 -6.65
CA SER A 728 13.12 32.13 -6.85
C SER A 728 12.59 32.38 -8.26
N SER A 729 11.45 31.79 -8.64
CA SER A 729 10.84 32.07 -9.96
C SER A 729 10.54 33.56 -10.17
N LYS A 730 10.06 34.26 -9.14
CA LYS A 730 9.63 35.68 -9.25
C LYS A 730 10.72 36.69 -8.93
N GLY A 731 11.72 36.32 -8.14
CA GLY A 731 12.81 37.23 -7.79
C GLY A 731 13.85 36.55 -6.93
N GLY A 732 14.03 37.01 -5.69
CA GLY A 732 15.05 36.49 -4.78
C GLY A 732 15.34 37.43 -3.61
N HIS A 733 16.53 37.27 -3.03
CA HIS A 733 17.06 38.18 -2.02
C HIS A 733 18.51 38.51 -2.37
N ALA A 734 18.84 39.80 -2.34
CA ALA A 734 20.20 40.28 -2.62
C ALA A 734 21.20 39.70 -1.59
N GLY A 735 22.45 39.52 -2.00
CA GLY A 735 23.54 39.21 -1.06
C GLY A 735 24.22 40.49 -0.58
N GLY A 736 24.86 40.41 0.59
CA GLY A 736 25.37 41.57 1.32
C GLY A 736 26.69 42.17 0.84
N ASP A 737 27.27 41.66 -0.26
CA ASP A 737 28.46 42.27 -0.89
C ASP A 737 28.51 42.01 -2.39
N LEU A 738 29.46 42.67 -3.06
CA LEU A 738 29.68 42.59 -4.51
C LEU A 738 30.21 41.23 -4.98
N GLY A 739 30.61 40.34 -4.08
CA GLY A 739 31.06 38.98 -4.40
C GLY A 739 29.94 37.94 -4.38
N ARG A 740 28.74 38.33 -3.89
CA ARG A 740 27.61 37.42 -3.64
C ARG A 740 26.30 37.99 -4.20
N CYS A 741 26.34 38.60 -5.38
CA CYS A 741 25.17 39.16 -6.03
C CYS A 741 24.36 38.06 -6.75
N PRO A 742 23.06 37.84 -6.47
CA PRO A 742 22.26 36.91 -7.25
C PRO A 742 22.27 37.26 -8.74
N ASP A 743 22.45 36.27 -9.60
CA ASP A 743 22.53 36.44 -11.05
C ASP A 743 21.69 35.38 -11.78
N ARG A 744 20.76 35.86 -12.61
CA ARG A 744 20.05 35.03 -13.60
C ARG A 744 20.75 35.18 -14.94
N ARG A 745 21.65 34.28 -15.27
CA ARG A 745 22.44 34.32 -16.51
C ARG A 745 21.69 33.67 -17.67
N TRP A 746 21.65 34.32 -18.83
CA TRP A 746 21.15 33.74 -20.08
C TRP A 746 22.28 33.59 -21.10
N VAL A 747 22.34 32.46 -21.81
CA VAL A 747 23.36 32.17 -22.83
C VAL A 747 22.68 31.98 -24.19
N SER A 748 23.17 32.68 -25.21
CA SER A 748 22.64 32.54 -26.57
C SER A 748 23.03 31.20 -27.18
N ASP A 749 22.07 30.51 -27.80
CA ASP A 749 22.31 29.24 -28.50
C ASP A 749 22.74 29.41 -29.96
N ARG A 750 22.70 30.64 -30.48
CA ARG A 750 22.98 30.99 -31.88
C ARG A 750 23.33 32.46 -32.05
N ASP A 751 23.79 32.83 -33.24
CA ASP A 751 23.89 34.24 -33.65
C ASP A 751 22.48 34.83 -33.77
N CYS A 752 22.21 35.91 -33.03
CA CYS A 752 20.88 36.50 -32.96
C CYS A 752 20.91 37.94 -32.49
N GLN A 753 19.77 38.60 -32.62
CA GLN A 753 19.47 39.86 -31.96
C GLN A 753 18.43 39.63 -30.88
N ILE A 754 18.57 40.27 -29.71
CA ILE A 754 17.60 40.16 -28.63
C ILE A 754 16.99 41.51 -28.25
N ARG A 755 15.72 41.48 -27.83
CA ARG A 755 15.06 42.54 -27.08
C ARG A 755 14.71 42.04 -25.69
N ILE A 756 14.96 42.85 -24.67
CA ILE A 756 14.71 42.50 -23.27
C ILE A 756 13.57 43.38 -22.74
N GLU A 757 12.52 42.74 -22.22
CA GLU A 757 11.45 43.38 -21.47
C GLU A 757 11.59 42.92 -20.01
N SER A 758 11.92 43.82 -19.08
CA SER A 758 12.06 43.44 -17.67
C SER A 758 11.62 44.53 -16.71
N THR A 759 11.05 44.10 -15.58
CA THR A 759 10.59 44.98 -14.51
C THR A 759 11.13 44.47 -13.18
N LEU A 760 11.95 45.30 -12.53
CA LEU A 760 12.48 45.08 -11.19
C LEU A 760 11.59 45.80 -10.17
N LYS A 761 11.23 45.11 -9.10
CA LYS A 761 10.41 45.64 -8.00
C LYS A 761 11.06 45.32 -6.66
N HIS A 762 11.13 46.35 -5.82
CA HIS A 762 11.40 46.23 -4.39
C HIS A 762 10.22 46.82 -3.65
N ALA A 763 9.52 45.99 -2.88
CA ALA A 763 8.22 46.35 -2.29
C ALA A 763 8.32 46.83 -0.84
N SER A 764 9.46 46.64 -0.18
CA SER A 764 9.63 47.01 1.22
C SER A 764 9.85 48.51 1.35
N GLU A 765 9.23 49.10 2.37
CA GLU A 765 9.52 50.49 2.82
C GLU A 765 10.75 50.55 3.73
N LYS A 766 11.20 49.39 4.22
CA LYS A 766 12.40 49.21 5.06
C LYS A 766 13.56 48.71 4.20
N GLY A 767 14.78 49.01 4.61
CA GLY A 767 16.00 48.73 3.84
C GLY A 767 16.46 49.97 3.07
N ASP A 768 17.39 49.80 2.15
CA ASP A 768 17.85 50.86 1.23
C ASP A 768 17.63 50.51 -0.25
N GLY A 769 17.03 49.34 -0.53
CA GLY A 769 16.58 48.93 -1.85
C GLY A 769 17.60 48.08 -2.58
N VAL A 770 17.27 47.73 -3.82
CA VAL A 770 18.14 46.92 -4.68
C VAL A 770 18.45 47.63 -5.98
N SER A 771 19.63 47.35 -6.53
CA SER A 771 20.05 47.78 -7.85
C SER A 771 20.16 46.57 -8.78
N GLY A 772 19.44 46.62 -9.91
CA GLY A 772 19.49 45.59 -10.95
C GLY A 772 20.32 46.06 -12.13
N HIS A 773 21.17 45.17 -12.65
CA HIS A 773 22.11 45.44 -13.74
C HIS A 773 21.96 44.38 -14.83
N VAL A 774 21.75 44.82 -16.07
CA VAL A 774 21.76 43.99 -17.28
C VAL A 774 23.10 44.20 -17.98
N ILE A 775 23.90 43.14 -18.07
CA ILE A 775 25.26 43.17 -18.62
C ILE A 775 25.34 42.15 -19.74
N SER A 776 25.71 42.58 -20.94
CA SER A 776 25.87 41.70 -22.11
C SER A 776 27.35 41.54 -22.43
N THR A 777 27.84 40.31 -22.41
CA THR A 777 29.23 39.93 -22.77
C THR A 777 30.27 40.83 -22.09
N GLY A 778 30.05 41.10 -20.79
CA GLY A 778 30.92 41.93 -19.96
C GLY A 778 30.81 43.45 -20.18
N GLN A 779 29.84 43.93 -20.96
CA GLN A 779 29.53 45.34 -21.15
C GLN A 779 28.19 45.71 -20.49
N PRO A 780 28.10 46.83 -19.76
CA PRO A 780 26.85 47.26 -19.15
C PRO A 780 25.86 47.72 -20.23
N VAL A 781 24.62 47.23 -20.17
CA VAL A 781 23.57 47.56 -21.14
C VAL A 781 22.49 48.44 -20.51
N GLN A 782 22.05 48.10 -19.30
CA GLN A 782 21.00 48.84 -18.60
C GLN A 782 21.12 48.64 -17.08
N SER A 783 20.80 49.65 -16.28
CA SER A 783 20.76 49.53 -14.81
C SER A 783 19.75 50.48 -14.18
N ALA A 784 19.23 50.11 -13.01
CA ALA A 784 18.26 50.89 -12.26
C ALA A 784 18.15 50.40 -10.81
N SER A 785 17.86 51.34 -9.91
CA SER A 785 17.61 51.03 -8.49
C SER A 785 16.13 51.14 -8.13
N ALA A 786 15.63 50.18 -7.37
CA ALA A 786 14.28 50.10 -6.85
C ALA A 786 14.29 50.10 -5.31
N HIS A 787 13.53 51.02 -4.71
CA HIS A 787 13.24 51.07 -3.29
C HIS A 787 11.79 51.53 -3.13
N ASN A 788 10.95 50.69 -2.52
CA ASN A 788 9.49 50.87 -2.44
C ASN A 788 8.85 51.28 -3.79
N LYS A 789 9.33 50.70 -4.90
CA LYS A 789 8.87 51.02 -6.26
C LYS A 789 9.16 49.90 -7.24
N SER A 790 8.62 50.03 -8.45
CA SER A 790 8.97 49.21 -9.61
C SER A 790 9.68 50.09 -10.66
N VAL A 791 10.70 49.54 -11.32
CA VAL A 791 11.47 50.19 -12.38
C VAL A 791 11.61 49.25 -13.57
N ASN A 792 11.58 49.81 -14.79
CA ASN A 792 11.77 49.03 -16.01
C ASN A 792 13.24 49.03 -16.41
N LEU A 793 13.74 47.87 -16.79
CA LEU A 793 15.09 47.61 -17.26
C LEU A 793 15.00 47.00 -18.67
N ASN A 794 14.24 47.66 -19.55
CA ASN A 794 14.06 47.23 -20.93
C ASN A 794 15.31 47.57 -21.75
N VAL A 795 15.58 46.72 -22.73
CA VAL A 795 16.66 46.90 -23.72
C VAL A 795 16.07 46.64 -25.09
N ASP A 796 16.15 47.63 -25.99
CA ASP A 796 15.49 47.58 -27.29
C ASP A 796 16.14 46.58 -28.25
N GLU A 797 17.48 46.50 -28.24
CA GLU A 797 18.25 45.73 -29.20
C GLU A 797 19.67 45.42 -28.69
N VAL A 798 20.08 44.15 -28.72
CA VAL A 798 21.46 43.68 -28.46
C VAL A 798 21.80 42.57 -29.45
N ASP A 799 22.89 42.75 -30.20
CA ASP A 799 23.41 41.71 -31.10
C ASP A 799 24.34 40.76 -30.33
N LEU A 800 24.14 39.46 -30.51
CA LEU A 800 24.84 38.40 -29.80
C LEU A 800 25.31 37.29 -30.75
N LYS A 801 26.46 36.72 -30.46
CA LYS A 801 26.98 35.49 -31.06
C LYS A 801 26.54 34.27 -30.26
N ALA A 802 26.56 33.10 -30.91
CA ALA A 802 26.36 31.84 -30.21
C ALA A 802 27.37 31.69 -29.06
N GLY A 803 26.87 31.43 -27.85
CA GLY A 803 27.68 31.34 -26.62
C GLY A 803 27.85 32.66 -25.86
N ASP A 804 27.46 33.80 -26.42
CA ASP A 804 27.47 35.07 -25.69
C ASP A 804 26.45 35.06 -24.55
N VAL A 805 26.71 35.88 -23.53
CA VAL A 805 26.04 35.82 -22.24
C VAL A 805 25.38 37.16 -21.91
N VAL A 806 24.18 37.10 -21.32
CA VAL A 806 23.50 38.24 -20.72
C VAL A 806 23.25 37.95 -19.25
N ASP A 807 23.86 38.73 -18.38
CA ASP A 807 23.76 38.64 -16.92
C ASP A 807 22.72 39.63 -16.40
N PHE A 808 21.93 39.16 -15.42
CA PHE A 808 20.88 39.93 -14.76
C PHE A 808 21.17 39.91 -13.26
N VAL A 809 22.05 40.81 -12.84
CA VAL A 809 22.67 40.83 -11.52
C VAL A 809 21.94 41.77 -10.58
N ILE A 810 21.69 41.33 -9.34
CA ILE A 810 21.12 42.16 -8.28
C ILE A 810 22.14 42.43 -7.17
N HIS A 811 22.21 43.68 -6.74
CA HIS A 811 22.99 44.13 -5.57
C HIS A 811 22.08 44.85 -4.55
N CYS A 812 22.37 44.69 -3.25
CA CYS A 812 21.75 45.49 -2.18
C CYS A 812 22.35 46.90 -2.11
N GLY A 813 21.82 47.78 -1.26
CA GLY A 813 22.50 49.04 -0.95
C GLY A 813 23.67 48.85 0.02
N ALA A 814 23.68 49.61 1.11
CA ALA A 814 24.70 49.53 2.15
C ALA A 814 24.66 48.20 2.94
N ASN A 815 23.53 47.49 2.97
CA ASN A 815 23.39 46.17 3.58
C ASN A 815 22.21 45.40 2.98
N GLU A 816 22.14 44.08 3.19
CA GLU A 816 21.10 43.21 2.61
C GLU A 816 19.76 43.18 3.37
N SER A 817 19.57 43.97 4.43
CA SER A 817 18.36 43.86 5.27
C SER A 817 17.11 44.36 4.55
N PHE A 818 16.08 43.52 4.48
CA PHE A 818 14.79 43.81 3.83
C PHE A 818 14.87 43.95 2.29
N ASP A 819 15.91 43.39 1.65
CA ASP A 819 16.16 43.48 0.21
C ASP A 819 15.73 42.25 -0.58
N SER A 820 14.55 41.74 -0.23
CA SER A 820 13.82 40.83 -1.12
C SER A 820 13.29 41.60 -2.33
N PHE A 821 13.39 40.99 -3.50
CA PHE A 821 13.00 41.61 -4.76
C PHE A 821 12.15 40.68 -5.63
N ASP A 822 11.41 41.26 -6.56
CA ASP A 822 10.80 40.59 -7.71
C ASP A 822 11.45 41.14 -8.99
N TRP A 823 11.90 40.27 -9.89
CA TRP A 823 12.45 40.68 -11.20
C TRP A 823 12.00 39.72 -12.30
N LYS A 824 10.99 40.14 -13.05
CA LYS A 824 10.52 39.42 -14.24
C LYS A 824 11.31 39.88 -15.47
N ILE A 825 11.81 38.92 -16.25
CA ILE A 825 12.61 39.16 -17.46
C ILE A 825 12.00 38.33 -18.61
N VAL A 826 11.80 38.98 -19.76
CA VAL A 826 11.38 38.35 -21.01
C VAL A 826 12.37 38.72 -22.11
N ILE A 827 12.97 37.72 -22.75
CA ILE A 827 13.91 37.90 -23.87
C ILE A 827 13.22 37.47 -25.16
N LYS A 828 13.09 38.38 -26.12
CA LYS A 828 12.63 38.08 -27.48
C LYS A 828 13.86 37.94 -28.37
N GLN A 829 14.16 36.72 -28.77
CA GLN A 829 15.30 36.36 -29.61
C GLN A 829 14.86 36.32 -31.08
N SER A 830 15.55 37.09 -31.91
CA SER A 830 15.27 37.26 -33.34
C SER A 830 16.47 36.86 -34.20
N VAL A 831 16.19 36.27 -35.36
CA VAL A 831 17.18 35.98 -36.42
C VAL A 831 16.63 36.56 -37.71
N ASP A 832 17.44 37.33 -38.43
CA ASP A 832 17.04 38.03 -39.66
C ASP A 832 15.74 38.84 -39.51
N GLY A 833 15.59 39.52 -38.37
CA GLY A 833 14.43 40.36 -38.04
C GLY A 833 13.16 39.60 -37.62
N THR A 834 13.18 38.27 -37.56
CA THR A 834 12.02 37.45 -37.13
C THR A 834 12.25 36.88 -35.74
N ILE A 835 11.29 37.05 -34.83
CA ILE A 835 11.34 36.44 -33.50
C ILE A 835 11.26 34.92 -33.65
N VAL A 836 12.35 34.23 -33.31
CA VAL A 836 12.45 32.78 -33.35
C VAL A 836 12.09 32.14 -32.01
N ARG A 837 12.26 32.87 -30.91
CA ARG A 837 11.95 32.39 -29.56
C ARG A 837 11.68 33.53 -28.57
N THR A 838 10.78 33.30 -27.63
CA THR A 838 10.60 34.14 -26.45
C THR A 838 10.94 33.34 -25.20
N TRP A 839 11.79 33.87 -24.34
CA TRP A 839 12.23 33.28 -23.09
C TRP A 839 11.60 34.07 -21.93
N ASP A 840 11.05 33.40 -20.92
CA ASP A 840 10.38 34.06 -19.78
C ASP A 840 10.94 33.51 -18.46
N SER A 841 11.61 34.37 -17.69
CA SER A 841 12.37 33.98 -16.51
C SER A 841 11.53 33.45 -15.34
N VAL A 842 10.20 33.63 -15.37
CA VAL A 842 9.28 33.14 -14.33
C VAL A 842 8.75 31.77 -14.70
N SER A 843 8.24 31.61 -15.94
CA SER A 843 7.65 30.35 -16.40
C SER A 843 8.68 29.27 -16.73
N GLU A 844 9.91 29.66 -17.07
CA GLU A 844 11.00 28.73 -17.38
C GLU A 844 11.94 28.51 -16.18
N PHE A 845 11.67 29.12 -15.01
CA PHE A 845 12.46 28.91 -13.81
C PHE A 845 12.39 27.46 -13.34
N SER A 846 13.56 26.84 -13.17
CA SER A 846 13.67 25.46 -12.72
C SER A 846 14.93 25.25 -11.90
N GLY A 847 14.95 24.15 -11.12
CA GLY A 847 16.16 23.64 -10.49
C GLY A 847 17.17 23.17 -11.53
N ALA A 848 18.28 22.58 -11.10
CA ALA A 848 19.20 21.94 -12.03
C ALA A 848 18.37 20.85 -12.67
N ARG A 849 17.88 21.11 -13.90
CA ARG A 849 17.63 20.02 -14.81
C ARG A 849 19.00 19.40 -14.95
N SER A 850 19.20 18.32 -14.21
CA SER A 850 20.24 17.40 -14.58
C SER A 850 20.00 17.06 -16.06
N SER A 851 21.00 16.51 -16.70
CA SER A 851 20.85 15.79 -17.94
C SER A 851 19.85 14.62 -17.83
N ASP A 852 18.57 14.89 -17.52
CA ASP A 852 17.49 13.98 -17.12
C ASP A 852 17.07 13.00 -18.23
N ARG A 853 17.70 13.07 -19.40
CA ARG A 853 17.60 12.01 -20.39
C ARG A 853 18.62 10.93 -20.04
N LEU A 854 18.10 9.78 -19.61
CA LEU A 854 18.85 8.54 -19.54
C LEU A 854 19.59 8.31 -20.87
N SER A 855 20.83 7.80 -20.83
CA SER A 855 21.52 7.32 -22.02
C SER A 855 20.70 6.20 -22.69
N PRO A 856 20.87 5.92 -23.99
CA PRO A 856 20.18 4.80 -24.65
C PRO A 856 20.28 3.48 -23.87
N ALA A 857 21.46 3.15 -23.34
CA ALA A 857 21.67 1.97 -22.50
C ALA A 857 20.87 2.03 -21.18
N ALA A 858 20.84 3.20 -20.52
CA ALA A 858 20.04 3.39 -19.31
C ALA A 858 18.53 3.39 -19.59
N GLN A 859 18.07 3.85 -20.76
CA GLN A 859 16.68 3.71 -21.19
C GLN A 859 16.30 2.24 -21.43
N LEU A 860 17.21 1.45 -22.03
CA LEU A 860 17.01 0.01 -22.19
C LEU A 860 16.95 -0.68 -20.83
N ALA A 861 17.88 -0.37 -19.92
CA ALA A 861 17.85 -0.88 -18.55
C ALA A 861 16.54 -0.52 -17.83
N GLN A 862 16.08 0.74 -17.95
CA GLN A 862 14.79 1.17 -17.40
C GLN A 862 13.65 0.35 -18.01
N THR A 863 13.65 0.12 -19.32
CA THR A 863 12.62 -0.67 -20.00
C THR A 863 12.55 -2.09 -19.44
N LEU A 864 13.69 -2.75 -19.22
CA LEU A 864 13.75 -4.10 -18.64
C LEU A 864 13.18 -4.15 -17.22
N LEU A 865 13.49 -3.16 -16.38
CA LEU A 865 12.96 -3.04 -15.01
C LEU A 865 11.42 -2.85 -14.98
N LEU A 866 10.82 -2.40 -16.07
CA LEU A 866 9.37 -2.16 -16.19
C LEU A 866 8.61 -3.32 -16.82
N THR A 867 9.29 -4.38 -17.25
CA THR A 867 8.64 -5.53 -17.90
C THR A 867 7.81 -6.35 -16.91
N ASN A 868 6.78 -7.02 -17.43
CA ASN A 868 6.03 -8.00 -16.62
C ASN A 868 6.94 -9.13 -16.12
N GLU A 869 7.95 -9.53 -16.89
CA GLU A 869 8.92 -10.54 -16.46
C GLU A 869 9.69 -10.10 -15.22
N PHE A 870 10.06 -8.83 -15.12
CA PHE A 870 10.70 -8.29 -13.92
C PHE A 870 9.71 -8.16 -12.75
N LEU A 871 8.50 -7.66 -13.03
CA LEU A 871 7.49 -7.32 -12.02
C LEU A 871 6.69 -8.52 -11.49
N PHE A 872 6.78 -9.68 -12.13
CA PHE A 872 6.09 -10.91 -11.74
C PHE A 872 7.08 -12.06 -11.51
N VAL A 873 6.68 -13.02 -10.68
CA VAL A 873 7.52 -14.19 -10.34
C VAL A 873 7.37 -15.32 -11.37
N ASP A 874 6.20 -15.45 -11.98
CA ASP A 874 5.69 -16.62 -12.70
C ASP A 874 4.97 -16.29 -14.00
#